data_AF-A0A7X9EDA4-F1
#
_entry.id   AF-A0A7X9EDA4-F1
#
_cell.length_a   1.000
_cell.length_b   1.000
_cell.length_c   1.000
_cell.angle_alpha   90.00
_cell.angle_beta   90.00
_cell.angle_gamma   90.00
#
_symmetry.space_group_name_H-M   'P 1'
#
loop_
_entity.id
_entity.type
_entity.pdbx_description
1 polymer ?
#
loop_
_entity_poly.entity_id
_entity_poly.type
_entity_poly.pdbx_seq_one_letter_code
_entity_poly.pdbx_strand_id
1 'polypeptide(L)'
;MVKPKCINKILEKLNNGIKNYKTEFLIGLIDVNEDSYHELLNFTGALIKKETYVLTDEKSAIISISLVLFAIREFQNGQFWNEFATRLDLDETETMKIGKKAFEEFCKKNGLYFHVGNKNKGYVTSILTHAILPNASMTKFFEFLHDLYFRDLEEDYNDVEVEELIQYMHRLFSKYLEDDDISLIVQGSKMTIANQQLPKAFRIAFVNAASVVAPIIERLLYYINQSNYGDFIEYLENDRFDTYFEHYSYIVKERFCRSSNRKHGAERVKKFQKAQYYYEQGKLYLQIPKQIIDSDYIENDIFLEVLNTNSVIHREKVLLTKSRLFFKSEQVVVCLPAFYSELSFRLVSGHEVIYTSGDALYREFIIFDLDGNEIRPKQLTDDTVKVVTYAECEVLSDDAQIDSSYMANYRISTVFLNEESLLLIGDKVLSTNVASIRNEICTKSKYYGVIIKDDSKKCFDVYSNIPEIRLRVPYKKGINAFIISINNKNFTLSDVAEFEMKLISDGSGDELGVICLYEHVMMENNPAQIIIREKGSNRIYIEENIFILKSLQYEFDQNYYYKEKVAEIIRLEGKDIEFYDTVLPYKVNLRLNDCFKIKFEFNASIYEMLIDVPVLKWRLGSLSSVTNRHDDIWWEDVDEKKLYVKYPNHLLSQLYIITGTSYEKIQGKKIGDEYRYSIEHLFQIRNQEPITLGVLINGKEERITEIHFKPFIKDFSVSYYDRNDLIQGLYAQWKYIGRGDIHVDVIYSPTNKVIKHYTIHDNEQLMDRNIELYYSEHEIVIYQLVEDDFFGGDTEKNVLVHETFIVGDPIIVYTKNKLLKGTFCISDEDKYELSNFYLKDIKFSKRRGFYQATGMYFIRDRYTKKEREWYFTDLNPFLVKPIYIGMDKLTFEIVDKDGDGLIYDVKTKYVNPREVEKNAERYKLIDAVELEIVK
;
A
#
# COMPACT_ATOMS: atom_id res chain seq x y z
N MET A 1 -19.23 76.94 3.22
CA MET A 1 -19.74 75.69 2.59
C MET A 1 -21.16 75.41 3.08
N VAL A 2 -22.09 74.97 2.22
CA VAL A 2 -23.45 74.57 2.62
C VAL A 2 -23.48 73.10 3.01
N LYS A 3 -24.08 72.80 4.17
CA LYS A 3 -24.78 71.54 4.52
C LYS A 3 -25.00 70.49 3.41
N PRO A 4 -24.11 69.52 3.09
CA PRO A 4 -24.43 68.50 2.10
C PRO A 4 -25.67 67.68 2.50
N LYS A 5 -26.52 67.33 1.52
CA LYS A 5 -27.77 66.57 1.76
C LYS A 5 -27.50 65.16 2.30
N CYS A 6 -26.37 64.55 1.96
CA CYS A 6 -25.97 63.24 2.46
C CYS A 6 -25.76 63.25 3.98
N ILE A 7 -25.23 64.34 4.56
CA ILE A 7 -24.96 64.44 6.00
C ILE A 7 -26.25 64.44 6.81
N ASN A 8 -27.34 65.05 6.29
CA ASN A 8 -28.66 64.94 6.94
C ASN A 8 -29.14 63.49 7.02
N LYS A 9 -29.00 62.73 5.93
CA LYS A 9 -29.38 61.30 5.92
C LYS A 9 -28.54 60.47 6.89
N ILE A 10 -27.24 60.76 7.01
CA ILE A 10 -26.35 60.10 7.98
C ILE A 10 -26.78 60.40 9.43
N LEU A 11 -27.12 61.65 9.73
CA LEU A 11 -27.60 62.04 11.05
C LEU A 11 -28.99 61.44 11.38
N GLU A 12 -29.86 61.27 10.39
CA GLU A 12 -31.13 60.54 10.55
C GLU A 12 -30.88 59.06 10.88
N LYS A 13 -29.97 58.40 10.15
CA LYS A 13 -29.55 57.01 10.44
C LYS A 13 -28.97 56.88 11.86
N LEU A 14 -28.15 57.83 12.29
CA LEU A 14 -27.57 57.90 13.64
C LEU A 14 -28.66 57.95 14.72
N ASN A 15 -29.63 58.86 14.57
CA ASN A 15 -30.70 59.03 15.54
C ASN A 15 -31.61 57.79 15.61
N ASN A 16 -31.89 57.16 14.46
CA ASN A 16 -32.65 55.90 14.42
C ASN A 16 -31.89 54.77 15.13
N GLY A 17 -30.58 54.67 14.91
CA GLY A 17 -29.73 53.68 15.58
C GLY A 17 -29.72 53.83 17.10
N ILE A 18 -29.53 55.06 17.61
CA ILE A 18 -29.59 55.36 19.04
C ILE A 18 -30.96 55.01 19.63
N LYS A 19 -32.05 55.25 18.90
CA LYS A 19 -33.40 54.91 19.35
C LYS A 19 -33.61 53.39 19.47
N ASN A 20 -33.05 52.62 18.53
CA ASN A 20 -33.25 51.17 18.46
C ASN A 20 -32.39 50.41 19.49
N TYR A 21 -31.11 50.78 19.63
CA TYR A 21 -30.15 50.04 20.47
C TYR A 21 -29.80 50.73 21.80
N LYS A 22 -30.29 51.96 22.02
CA LYS A 22 -30.09 52.74 23.26
C LYS A 22 -28.60 52.83 23.63
N THR A 23 -28.24 52.37 24.84
CA THR A 23 -26.88 52.43 25.40
C THR A 23 -25.92 51.45 24.73
N GLU A 24 -26.43 50.42 24.07
CA GLU A 24 -25.64 49.43 23.31
C GLU A 24 -25.36 49.88 21.87
N PHE A 25 -25.86 51.05 21.46
CA PHE A 25 -25.63 51.54 20.11
C PHE A 25 -24.14 51.86 19.87
N LEU A 26 -23.60 51.27 18.80
CA LEU A 26 -22.25 51.55 18.31
C LEU A 26 -22.33 52.33 16.99
N ILE A 27 -21.59 53.44 16.89
CA ILE A 27 -21.64 54.35 15.73
C ILE A 27 -21.28 53.64 14.42
N GLY A 28 -20.40 52.63 14.48
CA GLY A 28 -19.95 51.85 13.34
C GLY A 28 -21.02 50.99 12.65
N LEU A 29 -22.25 50.93 13.19
CA LEU A 29 -23.40 50.30 12.54
C LEU A 29 -23.99 51.13 11.38
N ILE A 30 -23.60 52.40 11.26
CA ILE A 30 -24.11 53.27 10.20
C ILE A 30 -23.38 52.97 8.90
N ASP A 31 -24.11 52.40 7.95
CA ASP A 31 -23.61 52.24 6.59
C ASP A 31 -23.68 53.55 5.78
N VAL A 32 -22.56 53.86 5.11
CA VAL A 32 -22.31 55.08 4.34
C VAL A 32 -21.59 54.68 3.05
N ASN A 33 -22.01 55.18 1.89
CA ASN A 33 -21.26 54.90 0.64
C ASN A 33 -19.97 55.74 0.56
N GLU A 34 -19.06 55.40 -0.35
CA GLU A 34 -17.76 56.10 -0.51
C GLU A 34 -17.90 57.61 -0.76
N ASP A 35 -18.83 58.01 -1.64
CA ASP A 35 -19.05 59.43 -1.94
C ASP A 35 -19.50 60.21 -0.71
N SER A 36 -20.46 59.69 0.06
CA SER A 36 -20.95 60.34 1.28
C SER A 36 -19.90 60.35 2.38
N TYR A 37 -19.01 59.35 2.43
CA TYR A 37 -17.89 59.32 3.37
C TYR A 37 -16.86 60.41 3.05
N HIS A 38 -16.49 60.58 1.78
CA HIS A 38 -15.59 61.68 1.37
C HIS A 38 -16.21 63.06 1.58
N GLU A 39 -17.50 63.24 1.27
CA GLU A 39 -18.21 64.50 1.56
C GLU A 39 -18.26 64.79 3.07
N LEU A 40 -18.48 63.76 3.89
CA LEU A 40 -18.47 63.87 5.35
C LEU A 40 -17.10 64.29 5.88
N LEU A 41 -16.00 63.67 5.41
CA LEU A 41 -14.64 64.04 5.83
C LEU A 41 -14.28 65.47 5.41
N ASN A 42 -14.60 65.86 4.18
CA ASN A 42 -14.36 67.22 3.69
C ASN A 42 -15.12 68.26 4.52
N PHE A 43 -16.38 67.97 4.85
CA PHE A 43 -17.19 68.84 5.70
C PHE A 43 -16.66 68.90 7.14
N THR A 44 -16.20 67.78 7.69
CA THR A 44 -15.53 67.72 8.99
C THR A 44 -14.25 68.55 9.02
N GLY A 45 -13.43 68.49 7.96
CA GLY A 45 -12.25 69.36 7.79
C GLY A 45 -12.64 70.84 7.84
N ALA A 46 -13.66 71.25 7.09
CA ALA A 46 -14.16 72.63 7.10
C ALA A 46 -14.73 73.07 8.47
N LEU A 47 -15.32 72.14 9.25
CA LEU A 47 -15.82 72.41 10.61
C LEU A 47 -14.69 72.57 11.64
N ILE A 48 -13.57 71.86 11.44
CA ILE A 48 -12.38 71.97 12.28
C ILE A 48 -11.62 73.27 11.96
N LYS A 49 -11.45 73.60 10.67
CA LYS A 49 -10.87 74.89 10.18
C LYS A 49 -11.72 76.13 10.52
N LYS A 50 -12.95 75.93 11.01
CA LYS A 50 -13.97 76.97 11.28
C LYS A 50 -14.38 77.77 10.04
N GLU A 51 -14.24 77.17 8.86
CA GLU A 51 -14.71 77.71 7.57
C GLU A 51 -16.23 77.58 7.40
N THR A 52 -16.87 76.79 8.28
CA THR A 52 -18.31 76.51 8.30
C THR A 52 -18.84 76.45 9.73
N TYR A 53 -20.14 76.70 9.88
CA TYR A 53 -20.83 76.71 11.16
C TYR A 53 -22.08 75.83 11.13
N VAL A 54 -22.24 75.04 12.19
CA VAL A 54 -23.43 74.23 12.51
C VAL A 54 -23.67 74.29 14.02
N LEU A 55 -24.83 73.86 14.48
CA LEU A 55 -25.12 73.79 15.92
C LEU A 55 -24.09 72.90 16.64
N THR A 56 -23.75 73.24 17.89
CA THR A 56 -22.74 72.52 18.67
C THR A 56 -23.01 71.02 18.72
N ASP A 57 -24.28 70.63 18.90
CA ASP A 57 -24.70 69.23 18.94
C ASP A 57 -24.50 68.50 17.60
N GLU A 58 -24.87 69.15 16.49
CA GLU A 58 -24.66 68.62 15.15
C GLU A 58 -23.17 68.52 14.83
N LYS A 59 -22.38 69.52 15.26
CA LYS A 59 -20.92 69.53 15.11
C LYS A 59 -20.32 68.32 15.81
N SER A 60 -20.72 68.05 17.04
CA SER A 60 -20.21 66.93 17.83
C SER A 60 -20.61 65.58 17.22
N ALA A 61 -21.83 65.44 16.69
CA ALA A 61 -22.28 64.24 15.98
C ALA A 61 -21.50 63.98 14.67
N ILE A 62 -21.36 64.99 13.81
CA ILE A 62 -20.67 64.88 12.52
C ILE A 62 -19.21 64.49 12.71
N ILE A 63 -18.51 65.15 13.64
CA ILE A 63 -17.11 64.85 13.95
C ILE A 63 -16.98 63.42 14.53
N SER A 64 -17.89 63.01 15.42
CA SER A 64 -17.86 61.67 16.02
C SER A 64 -18.06 60.54 15.01
N ILE A 65 -19.02 60.70 14.08
CA ILE A 65 -19.22 59.73 12.99
C ILE A 65 -17.99 59.68 12.08
N SER A 66 -17.41 60.84 11.75
CA SER A 66 -16.22 60.93 10.89
C SER A 66 -15.02 60.20 11.51
N LEU A 67 -14.80 60.36 12.82
CA LEU A 67 -13.74 59.67 13.55
C LEU A 67 -13.91 58.15 13.51
N VAL A 68 -15.14 57.66 13.71
CA VAL A 68 -15.45 56.22 13.71
C VAL A 68 -15.36 55.62 12.29
N LEU A 69 -15.88 56.30 11.27
CA LEU A 69 -15.79 55.83 9.88
C LEU A 69 -14.34 55.83 9.37
N PHE A 70 -13.56 56.83 9.75
CA PHE A 70 -12.12 56.84 9.48
C PHE A 70 -11.42 55.64 10.15
N ALA A 71 -11.77 55.35 11.41
CA ALA A 71 -11.24 54.20 12.14
C ALA A 71 -11.58 52.87 11.46
N ILE A 72 -12.74 52.76 10.82
CA ILE A 72 -13.15 51.57 10.08
C ILE A 72 -12.35 51.43 8.78
N ARG A 73 -12.27 52.49 7.97
CA ARG A 73 -11.82 52.41 6.57
C ARG A 73 -10.32 52.62 6.36
N GLU A 74 -9.76 53.64 7.00
CA GLU A 74 -8.44 54.17 6.63
C GLU A 74 -7.37 53.93 7.70
N PHE A 75 -7.75 53.70 8.96
CA PHE A 75 -6.80 53.54 10.06
C PHE A 75 -5.92 52.27 9.93
N GLN A 76 -4.60 52.46 9.95
CA GLN A 76 -3.59 51.40 9.74
C GLN A 76 -2.88 50.95 11.03
N ASN A 77 -3.50 51.13 12.20
CA ASN A 77 -2.94 50.78 13.52
C ASN A 77 -1.69 51.58 13.94
N GLY A 78 -1.45 52.76 13.38
CA GLY A 78 -0.40 53.69 13.82
C GLY A 78 -0.90 54.73 14.83
N GLN A 79 -0.47 55.98 14.70
CA GLN A 79 -0.90 57.08 15.58
C GLN A 79 -2.21 57.68 15.06
N PHE A 80 -3.33 57.28 15.66
CA PHE A 80 -4.68 57.62 15.20
C PHE A 80 -4.90 59.11 14.88
N TRP A 81 -4.50 60.02 15.77
CA TRP A 81 -4.71 61.47 15.58
C TRP A 81 -3.85 62.04 14.46
N ASN A 82 -2.61 61.56 14.30
CA ASN A 82 -1.73 61.95 13.21
C ASN A 82 -2.27 61.49 11.85
N GLU A 83 -2.71 60.23 11.75
CA GLU A 83 -3.29 59.69 10.51
C GLU A 83 -4.57 60.44 10.12
N PHE A 84 -5.45 60.73 11.09
CA PHE A 84 -6.68 61.49 10.84
C PHE A 84 -6.41 62.94 10.44
N ALA A 85 -5.45 63.61 11.10
CA ALA A 85 -5.07 64.98 10.77
C ALA A 85 -4.41 65.07 9.39
N THR A 86 -3.55 64.11 9.04
CA THR A 86 -2.95 63.99 7.70
C THR A 86 -4.02 63.82 6.63
N ARG A 87 -5.04 62.99 6.89
CA ARG A 87 -6.16 62.76 5.96
C ARG A 87 -6.99 64.02 5.67
N LEU A 88 -7.04 64.94 6.62
CA LEU A 88 -7.79 66.20 6.51
C LEU A 88 -6.92 67.41 6.13
N ASP A 89 -5.61 67.22 5.96
CA ASP A 89 -4.63 68.29 5.75
C ASP A 89 -4.73 69.38 6.84
N LEU A 90 -4.53 68.93 8.09
CA LEU A 90 -4.70 69.70 9.33
C LEU A 90 -3.57 69.50 10.33
N ASP A 91 -3.44 70.43 11.28
CA ASP A 91 -2.57 70.27 12.44
C ASP A 91 -3.11 69.19 13.41
N GLU A 92 -2.23 68.29 13.86
CA GLU A 92 -2.58 67.19 14.76
C GLU A 92 -3.12 67.68 16.10
N THR A 93 -2.52 68.74 16.67
CA THR A 93 -2.88 69.20 18.03
C THR A 93 -4.26 69.84 18.07
N GLU A 94 -4.60 70.63 17.05
CA GLU A 94 -5.92 71.24 16.91
C GLU A 94 -7.00 70.19 16.61
N THR A 95 -6.71 69.26 15.68
CA THR A 95 -7.60 68.16 15.32
C THR A 95 -7.90 67.26 16.53
N MET A 96 -6.87 66.90 17.29
CA MET A 96 -7.00 66.09 18.51
C MET A 96 -7.84 66.80 19.57
N LYS A 97 -7.61 68.10 19.80
CA LYS A 97 -8.34 68.87 20.82
C LYS A 97 -9.83 68.97 20.50
N ILE A 98 -10.17 69.31 19.26
CA ILE A 98 -11.55 69.46 18.81
C ILE A 98 -12.24 68.10 18.72
N GLY A 99 -11.57 67.09 18.17
CA GLY A 99 -12.09 65.72 18.03
C GLY A 99 -12.41 65.08 19.37
N LYS A 100 -11.52 65.17 20.36
CA LYS A 100 -11.76 64.63 21.71
C LYS A 100 -12.98 65.24 22.37
N LYS A 101 -13.08 66.57 22.35
CA LYS A 101 -14.19 67.30 22.97
C LYS A 101 -15.52 66.95 22.29
N ALA A 102 -15.55 66.93 20.96
CA ALA A 102 -16.73 66.58 20.18
C ALA A 102 -17.21 65.15 20.49
N PHE A 103 -16.29 64.18 20.52
CA PHE A 103 -16.61 62.78 20.78
C PHE A 103 -17.12 62.55 22.22
N GLU A 104 -16.47 63.15 23.21
CA GLU A 104 -16.89 63.05 24.61
C GLU A 104 -18.27 63.69 24.85
N GLU A 105 -18.51 64.88 24.31
CA GLU A 105 -19.82 65.56 24.40
C GLU A 105 -20.92 64.74 23.75
N PHE A 106 -20.63 64.16 22.56
CA PHE A 106 -21.59 63.33 21.85
C PHE A 106 -21.95 62.05 22.61
N CYS A 107 -20.97 61.30 23.11
CA CYS A 107 -21.23 60.07 23.87
C CYS A 107 -22.00 60.36 25.17
N LYS A 108 -21.57 61.37 25.94
CA LYS A 108 -22.24 61.73 27.21
C LYS A 108 -23.69 62.15 27.00
N LYS A 109 -23.96 62.96 25.98
CA LYS A 109 -25.31 63.44 25.69
C LYS A 109 -26.27 62.30 25.33
N ASN A 110 -25.79 61.32 24.57
CA ASN A 110 -26.62 60.22 24.06
C ASN A 110 -26.55 58.95 24.93
N GLY A 111 -25.86 58.99 26.08
CA GLY A 111 -25.72 57.83 26.97
C GLY A 111 -24.94 56.67 26.37
N LEU A 112 -24.04 56.96 25.40
CA LEU A 112 -23.24 55.94 24.73
C LEU A 112 -21.96 55.62 25.51
N TYR A 113 -21.44 54.41 25.33
CA TYR A 113 -20.22 53.97 26.00
C TYR A 113 -19.03 54.90 25.74
N PHE A 114 -18.28 55.23 26.79
CA PHE A 114 -17.06 56.01 26.74
C PHE A 114 -16.05 55.49 27.78
N HIS A 115 -14.88 55.04 27.34
CA HIS A 115 -13.86 54.44 28.20
C HIS A 115 -13.05 55.50 28.96
N VAL A 116 -13.19 55.52 30.29
CA VAL A 116 -12.47 56.46 31.18
C VAL A 116 -11.10 55.90 31.56
N GLY A 117 -10.19 55.82 30.59
CA GLY A 117 -8.78 55.44 30.81
C GLY A 117 -7.84 56.66 30.87
N ASN A 118 -6.52 56.42 30.89
CA ASN A 118 -5.50 57.48 30.81
C ASN A 118 -5.78 58.46 29.65
N LYS A 119 -5.81 59.77 29.94
CA LYS A 119 -6.48 60.86 29.16
C LYS A 119 -6.25 60.92 27.64
N ASN A 120 -5.24 60.25 27.06
CA ASN A 120 -5.06 60.19 25.60
C ASN A 120 -5.42 58.82 24.99
N LYS A 121 -5.16 57.72 25.70
CA LYS A 121 -5.45 56.35 25.22
C LYS A 121 -6.93 55.97 25.35
N GLY A 122 -7.64 56.57 26.31
CA GLY A 122 -9.09 56.33 26.52
C GLY A 122 -9.97 56.76 25.35
N TYR A 123 -9.68 57.90 24.73
CA TYR A 123 -10.44 58.42 23.59
C TYR A 123 -10.32 57.56 22.34
N VAL A 124 -9.08 57.19 21.96
CA VAL A 124 -8.85 56.32 20.78
C VAL A 124 -9.48 54.95 21.00
N THR A 125 -9.34 54.38 22.20
CA THR A 125 -9.99 53.10 22.54
C THR A 125 -11.51 53.20 22.40
N SER A 126 -12.11 54.30 22.87
CA SER A 126 -13.55 54.53 22.74
C SER A 126 -13.99 54.65 21.28
N ILE A 127 -13.26 55.41 20.45
CA ILE A 127 -13.55 55.52 19.00
C ILE A 127 -13.46 54.14 18.32
N LEU A 128 -12.42 53.37 18.63
CA LEU A 128 -12.25 52.02 18.08
C LEU A 128 -13.32 51.04 18.59
N THR A 129 -13.82 51.19 19.81
CA THR A 129 -14.94 50.40 20.35
C THR A 129 -16.21 50.70 19.57
N HIS A 130 -16.48 51.98 19.30
CA HIS A 130 -17.61 52.40 18.45
C HIS A 130 -17.47 51.95 17.00
N ALA A 131 -16.25 51.71 16.52
CA ALA A 131 -15.99 51.12 15.21
C ALA A 131 -16.24 49.60 15.15
N ILE A 132 -16.46 48.94 16.30
CA ILE A 132 -16.49 47.48 16.50
C ILE A 132 -15.12 46.84 16.17
N LEU A 133 -14.71 46.91 14.91
CA LEU A 133 -13.47 46.33 14.40
C LEU A 133 -12.96 47.10 13.15
N PRO A 134 -11.75 47.68 13.16
CA PRO A 134 -11.15 48.27 11.96
C PRO A 134 -10.93 47.27 10.83
N ASN A 135 -11.00 47.70 9.57
CA ASN A 135 -10.74 46.84 8.41
C ASN A 135 -9.32 46.23 8.44
N ALA A 136 -8.33 46.98 8.94
CA ALA A 136 -6.97 46.48 9.12
C ALA A 136 -6.84 45.29 10.10
N SER A 137 -7.87 45.02 10.92
CA SER A 137 -7.90 43.90 11.88
C SER A 137 -8.79 42.74 11.43
N MET A 138 -9.50 42.85 10.30
CA MET A 138 -10.46 41.83 9.82
C MET A 138 -9.81 40.47 9.58
N THR A 139 -8.64 40.41 8.94
CA THR A 139 -7.95 39.15 8.65
C THR A 139 -7.66 38.35 9.91
N LYS A 140 -7.14 38.99 10.96
CA LYS A 140 -6.84 38.34 12.25
C LYS A 140 -8.10 37.92 12.99
N PHE A 141 -9.20 38.66 12.80
CA PHE A 141 -10.49 38.32 13.36
C PHE A 141 -11.07 37.06 12.72
N PHE A 142 -11.03 36.93 11.39
CA PHE A 142 -11.47 35.70 10.72
C PHE A 142 -10.57 34.50 11.04
N GLU A 143 -9.25 34.69 11.16
CA GLU A 143 -8.34 33.64 11.65
C GLU A 143 -8.73 33.17 13.05
N PHE A 144 -9.09 34.09 13.94
CA PHE A 144 -9.59 33.77 15.28
C PHE A 144 -10.91 32.98 15.23
N LEU A 145 -11.87 33.40 14.40
CA LEU A 145 -13.15 32.69 14.24
C LEU A 145 -12.97 31.29 13.64
N HIS A 146 -12.06 31.12 12.68
CA HIS A 146 -11.70 29.81 12.16
C HIS A 146 -11.10 28.93 13.25
N ASP A 147 -10.15 29.43 14.04
CA ASP A 147 -9.56 28.69 15.14
C ASP A 147 -10.63 28.24 16.15
N LEU A 148 -11.60 29.10 16.45
CA LEU A 148 -12.72 28.82 17.35
C LEU A 148 -13.66 27.76 16.76
N TYR A 149 -14.01 27.86 15.47
CA TYR A 149 -14.82 26.85 14.78
C TYR A 149 -14.14 25.47 14.74
N PHE A 150 -12.86 25.40 14.35
CA PHE A 150 -12.15 24.13 14.18
C PHE A 150 -11.74 23.48 15.50
N ARG A 151 -11.43 24.27 16.55
CA ARG A 151 -10.85 23.75 17.81
C ARG A 151 -11.82 23.70 18.96
N ASP A 152 -12.70 24.69 19.08
CA ASP A 152 -13.59 24.83 20.22
C ASP A 152 -15.00 24.29 19.88
N LEU A 153 -15.47 24.50 18.64
CA LEU A 153 -16.71 23.91 18.12
C LEU A 153 -16.49 22.59 17.34
N GLU A 154 -15.24 22.12 17.24
CA GLU A 154 -14.87 20.85 16.58
C GLU A 154 -15.49 20.65 15.18
N GLU A 155 -15.64 21.69 14.37
CA GLU A 155 -16.29 21.65 13.04
C GLU A 155 -17.76 21.23 13.04
N ASP A 156 -18.46 21.51 14.14
CA ASP A 156 -19.90 21.40 14.24
C ASP A 156 -20.51 22.77 14.58
N TYR A 157 -21.57 23.16 13.89
CA TYR A 157 -22.30 24.38 14.21
C TYR A 157 -23.67 23.99 14.75
N ASN A 158 -23.86 24.22 16.04
CA ASN A 158 -25.14 24.07 16.72
C ASN A 158 -25.45 25.38 17.46
N ASP A 159 -26.62 25.95 17.21
CA ASP A 159 -27.04 27.23 17.80
C ASP A 159 -26.90 27.24 19.33
N VAL A 160 -27.21 26.13 20.00
CA VAL A 160 -27.13 26.02 21.47
C VAL A 160 -25.67 26.07 21.95
N GLU A 161 -24.77 25.33 21.30
CA GLU A 161 -23.36 25.28 21.68
C GLU A 161 -22.64 26.59 21.37
N VAL A 162 -23.01 27.23 20.26
CA VAL A 162 -22.52 28.54 19.88
C VAL A 162 -22.99 29.60 20.88
N GLU A 163 -24.26 29.56 21.31
CA GLU A 163 -24.77 30.46 22.34
C GLU A 163 -24.01 30.29 23.67
N GLU A 164 -23.76 29.05 24.11
CA GLU A 164 -22.95 28.77 25.31
C GLU A 164 -21.53 29.32 25.18
N LEU A 165 -20.91 29.18 24.01
CA LEU A 165 -19.59 29.72 23.72
C LEU A 165 -19.57 31.26 23.75
N ILE A 166 -20.58 31.91 23.18
CA ILE A 166 -20.75 33.36 23.22
C ILE A 166 -20.91 33.84 24.67
N GLN A 167 -21.71 33.15 25.48
CA GLN A 167 -21.87 33.46 26.91
C GLN A 167 -20.55 33.29 27.68
N TYR A 168 -19.79 32.24 27.38
CA TYR A 168 -18.47 32.03 27.98
C TYR A 168 -17.50 33.16 27.59
N MET A 169 -17.45 33.54 26.31
CA MET A 169 -16.65 34.67 25.85
C MET A 169 -17.02 35.98 26.54
N HIS A 170 -18.32 36.19 26.81
CA HIS A 170 -18.82 37.40 27.47
C HIS A 170 -18.34 37.48 28.92
N ARG A 171 -18.47 36.38 29.68
CA ARG A 171 -17.95 36.29 31.06
C ARG A 171 -16.44 36.50 31.10
N LEU A 172 -15.73 35.84 30.19
CA LEU A 172 -14.27 35.91 30.08
C LEU A 172 -13.80 37.35 29.82
N PHE A 173 -14.38 38.02 28.81
CA PHE A 173 -14.00 39.39 28.48
C PHE A 173 -14.42 40.39 29.56
N SER A 174 -15.55 40.19 30.23
CA SER A 174 -15.99 41.04 31.34
C SER A 174 -14.97 41.02 32.49
N LYS A 175 -14.51 39.84 32.91
CA LYS A 175 -13.49 39.68 33.96
C LYS A 175 -12.19 40.42 33.62
N TYR A 176 -11.73 40.36 32.36
CA TYR A 176 -10.51 41.05 31.93
C TYR A 176 -10.63 42.56 31.78
N LEU A 177 -11.84 43.13 31.80
CA LEU A 177 -12.05 44.57 31.75
C LEU A 177 -12.10 45.22 33.14
N GLU A 178 -12.36 44.44 34.19
CA GLU A 178 -12.47 44.93 35.57
C GLU A 178 -11.11 45.05 36.29
N ASP A 179 -10.08 44.32 35.85
CA ASP A 179 -8.73 44.35 36.42
C ASP A 179 -7.75 45.20 35.58
N ASP A 180 -7.63 46.49 35.90
CA ASP A 180 -6.60 47.37 35.30
C ASP A 180 -5.17 47.04 35.82
N ASP A 181 -5.03 46.22 36.86
CA ASP A 181 -3.80 46.02 37.66
C ASP A 181 -3.30 44.55 37.80
N ILE A 182 -3.64 43.64 36.87
CA ILE A 182 -2.78 42.45 36.72
C ILE A 182 -1.49 42.91 36.03
N SER A 183 -0.51 43.30 36.85
CA SER A 183 0.88 43.39 36.44
C SER A 183 1.23 42.13 35.62
N LEU A 184 1.49 42.37 34.33
CA LEU A 184 1.80 41.41 33.28
C LEU A 184 3.09 40.64 33.60
N ILE A 185 3.06 39.73 34.56
CA ILE A 185 4.12 38.74 34.81
C ILE A 185 3.52 37.35 34.79
N VAL A 186 2.85 36.97 33.70
CA VAL A 186 2.73 35.55 33.35
C VAL A 186 2.77 35.41 31.82
N GLN A 187 3.96 35.13 31.28
CA GLN A 187 4.17 34.89 29.86
C GLN A 187 3.70 33.48 29.45
N GLY A 188 2.78 33.47 28.47
CA GLY A 188 2.50 32.37 27.55
C GLY A 188 1.35 31.45 27.99
N SER A 189 0.46 30.96 27.12
CA SER A 189 0.46 31.02 25.64
C SER A 189 -0.79 30.40 24.96
N LYS A 190 -1.99 30.86 25.33
CA LYS A 190 -3.14 30.93 24.39
C LYS A 190 -3.93 32.24 24.54
N MET A 191 -3.97 32.83 25.75
CA MET A 191 -4.47 34.20 25.94
C MET A 191 -3.62 35.26 25.24
N THR A 192 -2.35 34.96 24.98
CA THR A 192 -1.52 35.84 24.15
C THR A 192 -2.05 35.90 22.72
N ILE A 193 -2.63 34.82 22.18
CA ILE A 193 -3.16 34.75 20.82
C ILE A 193 -4.49 35.53 20.72
N ALA A 194 -5.47 35.26 21.60
CA ALA A 194 -6.71 36.04 21.64
C ALA A 194 -6.47 37.53 21.94
N ASN A 195 -5.53 37.87 22.84
CA ASN A 195 -5.15 39.26 23.11
C ASN A 195 -4.29 39.90 21.98
N GLN A 196 -3.62 39.11 21.13
CA GLN A 196 -2.85 39.57 19.96
C GLN A 196 -3.70 39.65 18.69
N GLN A 197 -4.73 38.82 18.55
CA GLN A 197 -5.61 38.71 17.39
C GLN A 197 -6.87 39.58 17.53
N LEU A 198 -7.43 39.71 18.74
CA LEU A 198 -8.59 40.58 19.01
C LEU A 198 -8.17 41.90 19.70
N PRO A 199 -8.44 43.06 19.06
CA PRO A 199 -8.18 44.36 19.67
C PRO A 199 -8.90 44.54 21.02
N LYS A 200 -8.30 45.27 21.97
CA LYS A 200 -8.96 45.64 23.25
C LYS A 200 -10.31 46.30 23.01
N ALA A 201 -10.38 47.16 22.00
CA ALA A 201 -11.60 47.86 21.61
C ALA A 201 -12.76 46.93 21.22
N PHE A 202 -12.48 45.83 20.52
CA PHE A 202 -13.48 44.84 20.12
C PHE A 202 -14.04 44.09 21.34
N ARG A 203 -13.18 43.69 22.28
CA ARG A 203 -13.61 43.04 23.54
C ARG A 203 -14.51 43.93 24.38
N ILE A 204 -14.17 45.22 24.46
CA ILE A 204 -15.02 46.22 25.12
C ILE A 204 -16.37 46.35 24.41
N ALA A 205 -16.39 46.38 23.07
CA ALA A 205 -17.62 46.45 22.29
C ALA A 205 -18.50 45.22 22.53
N PHE A 206 -17.90 44.03 22.57
CA PHE A 206 -18.61 42.78 22.82
C PHE A 206 -19.25 42.74 24.21
N VAL A 207 -18.55 43.19 25.26
CA VAL A 207 -19.10 43.20 26.63
C VAL A 207 -20.21 44.23 26.80
N ASN A 208 -20.04 45.44 26.25
CA ASN A 208 -20.96 46.56 26.46
C ASN A 208 -22.12 46.63 25.44
N ALA A 209 -22.03 45.92 24.32
CA ALA A 209 -23.02 45.88 23.25
C ALA A 209 -23.18 44.46 22.70
N ALA A 210 -23.34 43.48 23.60
CA ALA A 210 -23.42 42.07 23.24
C ALA A 210 -24.55 41.78 22.24
N SER A 211 -25.70 42.45 22.37
CA SER A 211 -26.84 42.28 21.46
C SER A 211 -26.54 42.67 20.01
N VAL A 212 -25.48 43.46 19.79
CA VAL A 212 -25.04 43.91 18.48
C VAL A 212 -23.91 43.02 17.96
N VAL A 213 -22.93 42.70 18.80
CA VAL A 213 -21.70 42.03 18.36
C VAL A 213 -21.84 40.51 18.32
N ALA A 214 -22.61 39.89 19.24
CA ALA A 214 -22.80 38.45 19.25
C ALA A 214 -23.46 37.91 17.95
N PRO A 215 -24.52 38.53 17.40
CA PRO A 215 -25.11 38.08 16.14
C PRO A 215 -24.15 38.16 14.94
N ILE A 216 -23.16 39.05 14.97
CA ILE A 216 -22.12 39.13 13.93
C ILE A 216 -21.21 37.90 14.03
N ILE A 217 -20.80 37.52 15.25
CA ILE A 217 -19.95 36.34 15.45
C ILE A 217 -20.70 35.06 15.08
N GLU A 218 -21.93 34.88 15.56
CA GLU A 218 -22.78 33.73 15.25
C GLU A 218 -22.95 33.55 13.73
N ARG A 219 -23.34 34.62 13.04
CA ARG A 219 -23.51 34.61 11.58
C ARG A 219 -22.22 34.24 10.84
N LEU A 220 -21.08 34.78 11.25
CA LEU A 220 -19.81 34.48 10.61
C LEU A 220 -19.35 33.03 10.89
N LEU A 221 -19.61 32.49 12.07
CA LEU A 221 -19.36 31.07 12.37
C LEU A 221 -20.26 30.16 11.55
N TYR A 222 -21.52 30.55 11.35
CA TYR A 222 -22.42 29.87 10.44
C TYR A 222 -21.89 29.89 8.99
N TYR A 223 -21.41 31.02 8.49
CA TYR A 223 -20.80 31.09 7.15
C TYR A 223 -19.53 30.24 7.02
N ILE A 224 -18.70 30.17 8.06
CA ILE A 224 -17.54 29.27 8.09
C ILE A 224 -18.01 27.82 7.95
N ASN A 225 -19.07 27.42 8.66
CA ASN A 225 -19.66 26.09 8.56
C ASN A 225 -20.17 25.80 7.15
N GLN A 226 -21.03 26.67 6.59
CA GLN A 226 -21.56 26.51 5.23
C GLN A 226 -20.41 26.42 4.20
N SER A 227 -19.38 27.26 4.31
CA SER A 227 -18.21 27.19 3.44
C SER A 227 -17.41 25.90 3.60
N ASN A 228 -17.40 25.26 4.76
CA ASN A 228 -16.67 24.02 5.02
C ASN A 228 -17.33 22.82 4.33
N TYR A 229 -18.67 22.81 4.26
CA TYR A 229 -19.46 21.77 3.59
C TYR A 229 -19.81 22.10 2.13
N GLY A 230 -19.46 23.30 1.66
CA GLY A 230 -19.65 23.71 0.26
C GLY A 230 -21.08 24.17 -0.03
N ASP A 231 -21.83 24.53 1.00
CA ASP A 231 -23.19 25.04 0.91
C ASP A 231 -23.22 26.48 0.37
N PHE A 232 -24.39 26.87 -0.14
CA PHE A 232 -24.62 28.23 -0.62
C PHE A 232 -24.76 29.21 0.57
N ILE A 233 -24.06 30.35 0.49
CA ILE A 233 -24.09 31.38 1.53
C ILE A 233 -24.89 32.59 1.02
N GLU A 234 -25.96 32.93 1.73
CA GLU A 234 -26.72 34.16 1.51
C GLU A 234 -26.14 35.31 2.35
N TYR A 235 -25.37 36.19 1.71
CA TYR A 235 -24.77 37.36 2.37
C TYR A 235 -25.78 38.51 2.54
N LEU A 236 -25.65 39.26 3.62
CA LEU A 236 -26.44 40.47 3.84
C LEU A 236 -25.95 41.61 2.94
N GLU A 237 -26.88 42.21 2.19
CA GLU A 237 -26.59 43.37 1.34
C GLU A 237 -26.07 44.56 2.16
N ASN A 238 -24.95 45.13 1.74
CA ASN A 238 -24.28 46.27 2.37
C ASN A 238 -23.76 46.01 3.80
N ASP A 239 -23.61 44.76 4.24
CA ASP A 239 -22.89 44.43 5.47
C ASP A 239 -21.38 44.29 5.20
N ARG A 240 -20.58 45.05 5.94
CA ARG A 240 -19.12 45.08 5.75
C ARG A 240 -18.43 43.78 6.15
N PHE A 241 -18.92 43.07 7.17
CA PHE A 241 -18.31 41.82 7.63
C PHE A 241 -18.55 40.71 6.61
N ASP A 242 -19.77 40.66 6.06
CA ASP A 242 -20.16 39.72 5.02
C ASP A 242 -19.35 39.94 3.74
N THR A 243 -19.22 41.20 3.29
CA THR A 243 -18.41 41.58 2.11
C THR A 243 -16.94 41.17 2.28
N TYR A 244 -16.37 41.40 3.47
CA TYR A 244 -14.98 41.00 3.75
C TYR A 244 -14.83 39.47 3.85
N PHE A 245 -15.82 38.76 4.40
CA PHE A 245 -15.81 37.31 4.48
C PHE A 245 -15.85 36.67 3.09
N GLU A 246 -16.70 37.17 2.19
CA GLU A 246 -16.77 36.71 0.79
C GLU A 246 -15.38 36.80 0.13
N HIS A 247 -14.72 37.96 0.22
CA HIS A 247 -13.38 38.17 -0.33
C HIS A 247 -12.29 37.32 0.36
N TYR A 248 -12.38 37.14 1.68
CA TYR A 248 -11.45 36.30 2.44
C TYR A 248 -11.59 34.81 2.08
N SER A 249 -12.81 34.32 1.93
CA SER A 249 -13.11 32.92 1.57
C SER A 249 -12.51 32.54 0.21
N TYR A 250 -12.53 33.48 -0.76
CA TYR A 250 -11.90 33.32 -2.06
C TYR A 250 -10.36 33.13 -1.97
N ILE A 251 -9.70 33.94 -1.15
CA ILE A 251 -8.23 33.87 -0.94
C ILE A 251 -7.81 32.56 -0.23
N VAL A 252 -8.62 32.09 0.72
CA VAL A 252 -8.36 30.83 1.44
C VAL A 252 -8.55 29.62 0.52
N LYS A 253 -9.61 29.59 -0.30
CA LYS A 253 -9.83 28.55 -1.32
C LYS A 253 -8.67 28.43 -2.31
N GLU A 254 -8.10 29.55 -2.78
CA GLU A 254 -6.91 29.53 -3.66
C GLU A 254 -5.65 28.98 -2.97
N ARG A 255 -5.46 29.24 -1.66
CA ARG A 255 -4.30 28.74 -0.91
C ARG A 255 -4.39 27.24 -0.64
N PHE A 256 -5.57 26.73 -0.26
CA PHE A 256 -5.79 25.30 -0.02
C PHE A 256 -5.62 24.47 -1.30
N CYS A 257 -6.07 24.97 -2.46
CA CYS A 257 -5.88 24.31 -3.76
C CYS A 257 -4.39 24.21 -4.17
N ARG A 258 -3.52 25.08 -3.67
CA ARG A 258 -2.07 25.10 -3.99
C ARG A 258 -1.20 24.35 -2.97
N SER A 259 -1.73 23.95 -1.82
CA SER A 259 -0.94 23.38 -0.72
C SER A 259 -1.16 21.88 -0.45
N SER A 260 -1.69 21.13 -1.42
CA SER A 260 -1.95 19.68 -1.32
C SER A 260 -0.70 18.80 -1.08
N ASN A 261 0.50 19.37 -0.98
CA ASN A 261 1.75 18.63 -0.70
C ASN A 261 2.43 18.96 0.63
N ARG A 262 1.83 19.74 1.53
CA ARG A 262 2.40 19.91 2.87
C ARG A 262 1.67 19.00 3.86
N LYS A 263 2.25 17.80 4.05
CA LYS A 263 2.19 17.10 5.33
C LYS A 263 2.60 18.11 6.41
N HIS A 264 1.64 18.83 6.98
CA HIS A 264 1.83 19.46 8.27
C HIS A 264 2.10 18.28 9.18
N GLY A 265 3.38 18.07 9.49
CA GLY A 265 3.80 17.11 10.48
C GLY A 265 2.86 17.27 11.64
N ALA A 266 2.28 16.15 12.09
CA ALA A 266 1.51 16.12 13.30
C ALA A 266 2.41 16.65 14.42
N GLU A 267 2.41 17.97 14.63
CA GLU A 267 2.69 18.56 15.91
C GLU A 267 1.57 18.02 16.79
N ARG A 268 1.85 16.83 17.33
CA ARG A 268 1.23 16.32 18.53
C ARG A 268 1.47 17.41 19.57
N VAL A 269 0.56 18.37 19.65
CA VAL A 269 0.25 18.99 20.93
C VAL A 269 -0.11 17.80 21.79
N LYS A 270 0.81 17.38 22.66
CA LYS A 270 0.64 16.23 23.55
C LYS A 270 -0.72 16.37 24.22
N LYS A 271 -1.71 15.60 23.77
CA LYS A 271 -2.98 15.42 24.48
C LYS A 271 -2.61 14.92 25.87
N PHE A 272 -3.22 15.54 26.86
CA PHE A 272 -3.30 15.13 28.26
C PHE A 272 -3.10 13.62 28.43
N GLN A 273 -2.15 13.20 29.27
CA GLN A 273 -2.15 11.83 29.77
C GLN A 273 -3.48 11.64 30.52
N LYS A 274 -4.17 10.52 30.30
CA LYS A 274 -5.32 10.12 31.13
C LYS A 274 -4.79 9.55 32.44
N ALA A 275 -5.60 9.51 33.49
CA ALA A 275 -5.24 8.76 34.69
C ALA A 275 -5.05 7.29 34.32
N GLN A 276 -3.95 6.71 34.81
CA GLN A 276 -3.50 5.37 34.45
C GLN A 276 -3.15 4.62 35.71
N TYR A 277 -3.46 3.33 35.71
CA TYR A 277 -2.95 2.43 36.72
C TYR A 277 -1.50 2.09 36.41
N TYR A 278 -0.71 1.90 37.46
CA TYR A 278 0.68 1.51 37.37
C TYR A 278 0.98 0.47 38.45
N TYR A 279 1.80 -0.52 38.12
CA TYR A 279 2.13 -1.63 38.99
C TYR A 279 3.64 -1.71 39.22
N GLU A 280 4.07 -1.48 40.46
CA GLU A 280 5.49 -1.50 40.82
C GLU A 280 5.68 -2.13 42.20
N GLN A 281 6.71 -2.97 42.33
CA GLN A 281 7.12 -3.60 43.61
C GLN A 281 5.96 -4.30 44.36
N GLY A 282 5.03 -4.93 43.63
CA GLY A 282 3.92 -5.67 44.26
C GLY A 282 2.74 -4.81 44.70
N LYS A 283 2.70 -3.52 44.32
CA LYS A 283 1.65 -2.59 44.72
C LYS A 283 0.99 -1.93 43.51
N LEU A 284 -0.31 -1.66 43.66
CA LEU A 284 -1.11 -0.94 42.68
C LEU A 284 -1.04 0.56 42.97
N TYR A 285 -0.73 1.35 41.95
CA TYR A 285 -0.71 2.80 42.00
C TYR A 285 -1.69 3.37 40.97
N LEU A 286 -2.21 4.55 41.28
CA LEU A 286 -2.95 5.39 40.36
C LEU A 286 -2.13 6.64 40.06
N GLN A 287 -1.71 6.79 38.82
CA GLN A 287 -1.05 7.99 38.35
C GLN A 287 -2.11 8.96 37.84
N ILE A 288 -2.29 10.06 38.56
CA ILE A 288 -3.21 11.13 38.21
C ILE A 288 -2.42 12.22 37.49
N PRO A 289 -2.74 12.48 36.21
CA PRO A 289 -2.03 13.44 35.39
C PRO A 289 -2.42 14.85 35.79
N LYS A 290 -1.58 15.81 35.40
CA LYS A 290 -1.79 17.23 35.61
C LYS A 290 -3.15 17.68 35.06
N GLN A 291 -4.05 18.14 35.93
CA GLN A 291 -5.36 18.66 35.56
C GLN A 291 -5.34 20.16 35.38
N ILE A 292 -6.13 20.66 34.42
CA ILE A 292 -6.38 22.09 34.25
C ILE A 292 -7.37 22.55 35.32
N ILE A 293 -7.06 23.68 35.96
CA ILE A 293 -7.85 24.31 37.01
C ILE A 293 -8.07 25.78 36.60
N ASP A 294 -9.33 26.20 36.63
CA ASP A 294 -9.69 27.60 36.37
C ASP A 294 -9.10 28.53 37.43
N SER A 295 -8.75 29.74 36.99
CA SER A 295 -8.37 30.86 37.82
C SER A 295 -9.38 31.20 38.93
N ASP A 296 -10.66 30.87 38.77
CA ASP A 296 -11.69 31.15 39.78
C ASP A 296 -11.48 30.36 41.08
N TYR A 297 -10.80 29.22 41.03
CA TYR A 297 -10.73 28.29 42.17
C TYR A 297 -9.39 28.29 42.91
N ILE A 298 -8.45 29.17 42.55
CA ILE A 298 -7.07 29.18 43.07
C ILE A 298 -6.88 29.99 44.35
N GLU A 299 -7.91 30.71 44.78
CA GLU A 299 -7.85 31.51 46.02
C GLU A 299 -7.80 30.62 47.27
N ASN A 300 -8.30 29.38 47.16
CA ASN A 300 -8.24 28.37 48.20
C ASN A 300 -7.27 27.23 47.84
N ASP A 301 -6.82 26.51 48.86
CA ASP A 301 -6.03 25.30 48.68
C ASP A 301 -6.84 24.21 47.94
N ILE A 302 -6.22 23.59 46.93
CA ILE A 302 -6.84 22.55 46.12
C ILE A 302 -6.43 21.17 46.62
N PHE A 303 -7.43 20.33 46.86
CA PHE A 303 -7.26 18.96 47.33
C PHE A 303 -7.68 17.97 46.24
N LEU A 304 -6.89 16.93 46.09
CA LEU A 304 -7.26 15.72 45.35
C LEU A 304 -7.95 14.77 46.32
N GLU A 305 -9.13 14.30 45.95
CA GLU A 305 -9.84 13.22 46.64
C GLU A 305 -10.05 12.07 45.68
N VAL A 306 -9.57 10.88 46.04
CA VAL A 306 -9.86 9.63 45.34
C VAL A 306 -11.01 8.94 46.05
N LEU A 307 -12.03 8.52 45.30
CA LEU A 307 -13.26 7.95 45.82
C LEU A 307 -13.53 6.54 45.27
N ASN A 308 -14.18 5.72 46.10
CA ASN A 308 -14.83 4.48 45.69
C ASN A 308 -16.32 4.54 46.03
N THR A 309 -17.19 4.50 45.01
CA THR A 309 -18.67 4.52 45.14
C THR A 309 -19.24 5.66 46.02
N ASN A 310 -18.47 6.76 46.20
CA ASN A 310 -18.69 7.95 47.07
C ASN A 310 -17.95 8.02 48.42
N SER A 311 -17.21 6.99 48.82
CA SER A 311 -16.33 7.05 50.00
C SER A 311 -14.94 7.55 49.63
N VAL A 312 -14.42 8.57 50.34
CA VAL A 312 -13.06 9.10 50.09
C VAL A 312 -12.04 8.12 50.66
N ILE A 313 -11.23 7.52 49.80
CA ILE A 313 -10.19 6.55 50.17
C ILE A 313 -8.80 7.19 50.29
N HIS A 314 -8.59 8.34 49.63
CA HIS A 314 -7.34 9.09 49.70
C HIS A 314 -7.62 10.59 49.54
N ARG A 315 -6.91 11.42 50.32
CA ARG A 315 -6.98 12.88 50.20
C ARG A 315 -5.61 13.51 50.42
N GLU A 316 -5.17 14.34 49.50
CA GLU A 316 -3.94 15.10 49.63
C GLU A 316 -4.03 16.49 49.00
N LYS A 317 -3.22 17.42 49.50
CA LYS A 317 -3.10 18.76 48.95
C LYS A 317 -2.23 18.71 47.71
N VAL A 318 -2.68 19.30 46.61
CA VAL A 318 -1.96 19.25 45.33
C VAL A 318 -1.29 20.59 45.05
N LEU A 319 -0.02 20.57 44.67
CA LEU A 319 0.68 21.79 44.26
C LEU A 319 0.26 22.20 42.86
N LEU A 320 0.08 23.51 42.68
CA LEU A 320 -0.29 24.09 41.39
C LEU A 320 0.96 24.60 40.67
N THR A 321 1.15 24.12 39.45
CA THR A 321 2.15 24.61 38.51
C THR A 321 1.46 25.49 37.45
N LYS A 322 2.04 26.65 37.12
CA LYS A 322 1.44 27.58 36.15
C LYS A 322 1.43 27.00 34.72
N SER A 323 0.32 27.17 33.98
CA SER A 323 0.20 26.83 32.56
C SER A 323 -0.46 27.95 31.73
N ARG A 324 -0.71 27.70 30.43
CA ARG A 324 -0.88 28.74 29.39
C ARG A 324 -2.16 29.59 29.46
N LEU A 325 -3.21 29.08 30.10
CA LEU A 325 -4.52 29.71 30.33
C LEU A 325 -5.08 29.37 31.72
N PHE A 326 -4.45 28.41 32.40
CA PHE A 326 -5.00 27.70 33.55
C PHE A 326 -3.88 27.33 34.50
N PHE A 327 -4.24 27.10 35.76
CA PHE A 327 -3.35 26.43 36.69
C PHE A 327 -3.37 24.94 36.39
N LYS A 328 -2.23 24.28 36.53
CA LYS A 328 -2.15 22.83 36.42
C LYS A 328 -1.86 22.23 37.76
N SER A 329 -2.63 21.24 38.16
CA SER A 329 -2.21 20.38 39.26
C SER A 329 -0.86 19.73 38.89
N GLU A 330 -0.03 19.42 39.87
CA GLU A 330 1.07 18.49 39.64
C GLU A 330 0.55 17.11 39.29
N GLN A 331 1.44 16.26 38.78
CA GLN A 331 1.12 14.86 38.60
C GLN A 331 1.28 14.21 39.97
N VAL A 332 0.29 13.43 40.36
CA VAL A 332 0.21 12.82 41.67
C VAL A 332 0.13 11.30 41.51
N VAL A 333 0.87 10.56 42.32
CA VAL A 333 0.87 9.09 42.30
C VAL A 333 0.33 8.60 43.62
N VAL A 334 -0.86 8.00 43.58
CA VAL A 334 -1.56 7.50 44.77
C VAL A 334 -1.36 6.00 44.87
N CYS A 335 -0.84 5.51 45.99
CA CYS A 335 -0.79 4.07 46.28
C CYS A 335 -2.20 3.58 46.66
N LEU A 336 -2.73 2.61 45.91
CA LEU A 336 -4.01 1.99 46.21
C LEU A 336 -3.80 0.77 47.11
N PRO A 337 -4.46 0.72 48.30
CA PRO A 337 -4.33 -0.42 49.21
C PRO A 337 -5.08 -1.69 48.74
N ALA A 338 -5.98 -1.54 47.77
CA ALA A 338 -6.91 -2.56 47.29
C ALA A 338 -7.28 -2.29 45.82
N PHE A 339 -7.85 -3.28 45.12
CA PHE A 339 -8.46 -3.05 43.81
C PHE A 339 -9.89 -2.54 43.99
N TYR A 340 -10.23 -1.45 43.32
CA TYR A 340 -11.56 -0.83 43.35
C TYR A 340 -12.07 -0.69 41.92
N SER A 341 -13.18 -1.35 41.61
CA SER A 341 -13.75 -1.32 40.25
C SER A 341 -14.44 -0.01 39.91
N GLU A 342 -14.99 0.69 40.90
CA GLU A 342 -15.72 1.96 40.75
C GLU A 342 -14.91 3.15 41.30
N LEU A 343 -13.65 3.22 40.90
CA LEU A 343 -12.76 4.27 41.36
C LEU A 343 -12.99 5.56 40.55
N SER A 344 -12.99 6.70 41.24
CA SER A 344 -13.01 8.03 40.63
C SER A 344 -12.11 8.97 41.41
N PHE A 345 -11.74 10.10 40.84
CA PHE A 345 -11.08 11.17 41.59
C PHE A 345 -11.74 12.51 41.29
N ARG A 346 -11.68 13.40 42.26
CA ARG A 346 -12.15 14.78 42.11
C ARG A 346 -11.16 15.78 42.70
N LEU A 347 -11.16 16.98 42.17
CA LEU A 347 -10.43 18.11 42.72
C LEU A 347 -11.41 19.04 43.43
N VAL A 348 -11.10 19.41 44.67
CA VAL A 348 -11.96 20.23 45.53
C VAL A 348 -11.21 21.49 45.94
N SER A 349 -11.84 22.65 45.79
CA SER A 349 -11.36 23.94 46.30
C SER A 349 -12.35 24.44 47.35
N GLY A 350 -11.93 24.48 48.62
CA GLY A 350 -12.82 24.74 49.74
C GLY A 350 -13.94 23.69 49.84
N HIS A 351 -15.18 24.08 49.49
CA HIS A 351 -16.37 23.23 49.49
C HIS A 351 -16.88 22.86 48.08
N GLU A 352 -16.27 23.40 47.02
CA GLU A 352 -16.71 23.21 45.64
C GLU A 352 -15.86 22.16 44.92
N VAL A 353 -16.54 21.27 44.18
CA VAL A 353 -15.89 20.28 43.32
C VAL A 353 -15.61 20.92 41.96
N ILE A 354 -14.33 21.11 41.64
CA ILE A 354 -13.86 21.79 40.44
C ILE A 354 -13.77 20.83 39.24
N TYR A 355 -13.44 19.57 39.52
CA TYR A 355 -13.23 18.54 38.51
C TYR A 355 -13.61 17.18 39.08
N THR A 356 -14.23 16.33 38.26
CA THR A 356 -14.48 14.92 38.58
C THR A 356 -14.08 14.05 37.39
N SER A 357 -13.46 12.89 37.65
CA SER A 357 -13.15 11.91 36.61
C SER A 357 -14.38 11.16 36.10
N GLY A 358 -15.51 11.24 36.81
CA GLY A 358 -16.66 10.36 36.61
C GLY A 358 -16.23 8.90 36.54
N ASP A 359 -16.84 8.16 35.61
CA ASP A 359 -16.65 6.71 35.44
C ASP A 359 -15.39 6.36 34.62
N ALA A 360 -14.52 7.33 34.30
CA ALA A 360 -13.39 7.11 33.40
C ALA A 360 -12.36 6.08 33.93
N LEU A 361 -12.30 5.92 35.26
CA LEU A 361 -11.43 4.98 35.96
C LEU A 361 -12.13 3.67 36.32
N TYR A 362 -13.37 3.46 35.88
CA TYR A 362 -14.06 2.21 36.17
C TYR A 362 -13.39 1.06 35.41
N ARG A 363 -13.04 0.00 36.13
CA ARG A 363 -12.33 -1.16 35.61
C ARG A 363 -12.85 -2.42 36.28
N GLU A 364 -13.32 -3.38 35.49
CA GLU A 364 -13.61 -4.72 35.99
C GLU A 364 -12.32 -5.53 36.19
N PHE A 365 -11.30 -5.27 35.38
CA PHE A 365 -9.95 -5.82 35.47
C PHE A 365 -8.92 -4.82 34.93
N ILE A 366 -7.65 -5.00 35.27
CA ILE A 366 -6.52 -4.21 34.75
C ILE A 366 -5.46 -5.14 34.19
N ILE A 367 -4.87 -4.82 33.03
CA ILE A 367 -3.76 -5.57 32.44
C ILE A 367 -2.51 -4.68 32.45
N PHE A 368 -1.38 -5.24 32.89
CA PHE A 368 -0.08 -4.59 32.90
C PHE A 368 0.91 -5.32 31.99
N ASP A 369 1.75 -4.55 31.31
CA ASP A 369 2.97 -5.07 30.68
C ASP A 369 4.03 -5.45 31.73
N LEU A 370 5.18 -5.98 31.27
CA LEU A 370 6.30 -6.33 32.15
C LEU A 370 6.92 -5.12 32.86
N ASP A 371 6.82 -3.95 32.26
CA ASP A 371 7.29 -2.68 32.83
C ASP A 371 6.32 -2.10 33.87
N GLY A 372 5.14 -2.72 34.06
CA GLY A 372 4.15 -2.32 35.04
C GLY A 372 3.17 -1.25 34.55
N ASN A 373 3.13 -0.92 33.26
CA ASN A 373 2.21 0.06 32.69
C ASN A 373 0.87 -0.57 32.30
N GLU A 374 -0.24 0.13 32.57
CA GLU A 374 -1.58 -0.30 32.13
C GLU A 374 -1.62 -0.38 30.59
N ILE A 375 -1.88 -1.58 30.07
CA ILE A 375 -2.14 -1.83 28.66
C ILE A 375 -3.63 -2.09 28.44
N ARG A 376 -4.14 -1.63 27.30
CA ARG A 376 -5.51 -1.92 26.90
C ARG A 376 -5.61 -3.34 26.35
N PRO A 377 -6.79 -3.98 26.38
CA PRO A 377 -7.01 -5.27 25.73
C PRO A 377 -6.53 -5.37 24.27
N LYS A 378 -6.57 -4.27 23.50
CA LYS A 378 -6.06 -4.22 22.10
C LYS A 378 -4.54 -4.25 21.96
N GLN A 379 -3.84 -3.90 23.02
CA GLN A 379 -2.38 -3.86 23.08
C GLN A 379 -1.82 -5.18 23.59
N LEU A 380 -2.69 -6.19 23.78
CA LEU A 380 -2.30 -7.53 24.14
C LEU A 380 -1.51 -8.14 22.98
N THR A 381 -0.23 -8.38 23.24
CA THR A 381 0.71 -9.08 22.35
C THR A 381 0.92 -10.50 22.87
N ASP A 382 1.80 -11.24 22.21
CA ASP A 382 2.37 -12.51 22.70
C ASP A 382 3.37 -12.30 23.87
N ASP A 383 3.46 -11.10 24.44
CA ASP A 383 4.28 -10.84 25.61
C ASP A 383 3.61 -11.33 26.91
N THR A 384 4.43 -11.57 27.94
CA THR A 384 3.92 -11.88 29.29
C THR A 384 3.25 -10.67 29.91
N VAL A 385 2.04 -10.86 30.46
CA VAL A 385 1.25 -9.78 31.07
C VAL A 385 0.84 -10.11 32.49
N LYS A 386 0.53 -9.09 33.29
CA LYS A 386 -0.05 -9.25 34.63
C LYS A 386 -1.48 -8.73 34.64
N VAL A 387 -2.42 -9.58 35.04
CA VAL A 387 -3.85 -9.29 35.09
C VAL A 387 -4.28 -9.12 36.55
N VAL A 388 -4.83 -7.97 36.90
CA VAL A 388 -5.41 -7.68 38.22
C VAL A 388 -6.92 -7.79 38.14
N THR A 389 -7.49 -8.63 39.01
CA THR A 389 -8.93 -8.89 39.13
C THR A 389 -9.34 -8.99 40.59
N TYR A 390 -10.63 -8.94 40.90
CA TYR A 390 -11.12 -9.35 42.22
C TYR A 390 -10.71 -10.79 42.54
N ALA A 391 -10.54 -11.10 43.83
CA ALA A 391 -9.99 -12.37 44.27
C ALA A 391 -10.81 -13.60 43.80
N GLU A 392 -12.12 -13.42 43.59
CA GLU A 392 -13.07 -14.41 43.12
C GLU A 392 -13.16 -14.58 41.59
N CYS A 393 -12.60 -13.65 40.79
CA CYS A 393 -12.79 -13.64 39.33
C CYS A 393 -11.71 -14.44 38.61
N GLU A 394 -12.02 -15.63 38.08
CA GLU A 394 -11.07 -16.47 37.35
C GLU A 394 -10.52 -15.86 36.05
N VAL A 395 -9.25 -16.18 35.76
CA VAL A 395 -8.44 -15.75 34.62
C VAL A 395 -7.90 -17.06 34.06
N LEU A 396 -8.38 -17.43 32.89
CA LEU A 396 -8.07 -18.66 32.21
C LEU A 396 -7.38 -18.34 30.90
N SER A 397 -6.49 -19.21 30.46
CA SER A 397 -5.83 -19.14 29.16
C SER A 397 -5.87 -20.52 28.52
N ASP A 398 -6.03 -20.57 27.20
CA ASP A 398 -6.10 -21.80 26.42
C ASP A 398 -4.78 -22.58 26.39
N ASP A 399 -3.64 -21.87 26.33
CA ASP A 399 -2.30 -22.46 26.15
C ASP A 399 -1.23 -21.95 27.14
N ALA A 400 -1.58 -21.12 28.13
CA ALA A 400 -0.61 -20.51 29.05
C ALA A 400 -0.57 -21.13 30.45
N GLN A 401 0.63 -21.28 31.02
CA GLN A 401 0.76 -21.35 32.47
C GLN A 401 0.37 -19.99 33.09
N ILE A 402 -0.33 -20.01 34.22
CA ILE A 402 -0.72 -18.81 34.95
C ILE A 402 -0.17 -18.91 36.36
N ASP A 403 0.70 -17.97 36.74
CA ASP A 403 1.14 -17.82 38.13
C ASP A 403 0.30 -16.75 38.81
N SER A 404 -0.37 -17.09 39.92
CA SER A 404 -1.29 -16.17 40.60
C SER A 404 -0.85 -15.89 42.03
N SER A 405 -0.80 -14.60 42.38
CA SER A 405 -0.59 -14.13 43.74
C SER A 405 -1.85 -13.44 44.28
N TYR A 406 -2.13 -13.61 45.56
CA TYR A 406 -3.33 -13.07 46.21
C TYR A 406 -2.97 -11.95 47.17
N MET A 407 -3.75 -10.87 47.11
CA MET A 407 -3.67 -9.69 47.97
C MET A 407 -5.04 -9.47 48.64
N ALA A 408 -5.17 -8.41 49.44
CA ALA A 408 -6.31 -8.19 50.36
C ALA A 408 -7.71 -8.49 49.77
N ASN A 409 -8.06 -7.93 48.61
CA ASN A 409 -9.34 -8.16 47.92
C ASN A 409 -9.19 -8.46 46.42
N TYR A 410 -7.96 -8.70 45.96
CA TYR A 410 -7.65 -8.84 44.55
C TYR A 410 -6.55 -9.87 44.35
N ARG A 411 -6.48 -10.39 43.13
CA ARG A 411 -5.45 -11.32 42.71
C ARG A 411 -4.74 -10.80 41.48
N ILE A 412 -3.47 -11.18 41.36
CA ILE A 412 -2.58 -10.80 40.28
C ILE A 412 -2.16 -12.08 39.58
N SER A 413 -2.66 -12.28 38.36
CA SER A 413 -2.36 -13.43 37.53
C SER A 413 -1.32 -13.02 36.47
N THR A 414 -0.12 -13.58 36.56
CA THR A 414 0.91 -13.47 35.52
C THR A 414 0.62 -14.52 34.46
N VAL A 415 0.37 -14.08 33.23
CA VAL A 415 -0.06 -14.94 32.11
C VAL A 415 0.99 -14.89 31.01
N PHE A 416 1.44 -16.06 30.58
CA PHE A 416 2.43 -16.22 29.50
C PHE A 416 1.71 -16.48 28.17
N LEU A 417 1.62 -15.47 27.30
CA LEU A 417 0.84 -15.55 26.06
C LEU A 417 1.69 -16.01 24.87
N ASN A 418 1.04 -16.56 23.84
CA ASN A 418 1.60 -16.88 22.52
C ASN A 418 0.81 -16.15 21.41
N GLU A 419 1.25 -16.21 20.15
CA GLU A 419 0.65 -15.51 19.00
C GLU A 419 -0.86 -15.80 18.76
N GLU A 420 -1.40 -16.91 19.28
CA GLU A 420 -2.81 -17.30 19.14
C GLU A 420 -3.58 -17.47 20.47
N SER A 421 -2.98 -17.10 21.60
CA SER A 421 -3.60 -17.30 22.92
C SER A 421 -4.92 -16.53 23.11
N LEU A 422 -5.87 -17.19 23.77
CA LEU A 422 -7.12 -16.63 24.25
C LEU A 422 -7.07 -16.49 25.77
N LEU A 423 -7.31 -15.27 26.25
CA LEU A 423 -7.39 -14.94 27.66
C LEU A 423 -8.85 -14.71 28.07
N LEU A 424 -9.40 -15.57 28.91
CA LEU A 424 -10.72 -15.41 29.50
C LEU A 424 -10.58 -14.77 30.88
N ILE A 425 -11.16 -13.58 31.09
CA ILE A 425 -11.25 -12.90 32.38
C ILE A 425 -12.73 -12.78 32.73
N GLY A 426 -13.21 -13.54 33.71
CA GLY A 426 -14.65 -13.59 34.02
C GLY A 426 -15.46 -14.10 32.82
N ASP A 427 -16.32 -13.25 32.25
CA ASP A 427 -17.12 -13.51 31.04
C ASP A 427 -16.53 -12.91 29.76
N LYS A 428 -15.37 -12.23 29.84
CA LYS A 428 -14.74 -11.54 28.71
C LYS A 428 -13.59 -12.34 28.12
N VAL A 429 -13.67 -12.58 26.81
CA VAL A 429 -12.61 -13.24 26.02
C VAL A 429 -11.77 -12.18 25.32
N LEU A 430 -10.46 -12.21 25.55
CA LEU A 430 -9.44 -11.42 24.85
C LEU A 430 -8.59 -12.37 24.00
N SER A 431 -8.02 -11.88 22.90
CA SER A 431 -7.14 -12.67 22.02
C SER A 431 -5.85 -11.90 21.75
N THR A 432 -4.72 -12.58 21.63
CA THR A 432 -3.47 -11.99 21.11
C THR A 432 -3.51 -11.83 19.59
N ASN A 433 -4.27 -12.67 18.90
CA ASN A 433 -4.62 -12.52 17.48
C ASN A 433 -5.80 -11.55 17.33
N VAL A 434 -5.62 -10.33 17.84
CA VAL A 434 -6.49 -9.22 17.45
C VAL A 434 -6.12 -8.90 16.01
N ALA A 435 -6.69 -9.62 15.04
CA ALA A 435 -6.83 -9.13 13.69
C ALA A 435 -7.62 -7.83 13.80
N SER A 436 -6.90 -6.73 14.08
CA SER A 436 -7.45 -5.43 14.37
C SER A 436 -8.42 -5.14 13.24
N ILE A 437 -9.71 -4.99 13.53
CA ILE A 437 -10.63 -4.45 12.55
C ILE A 437 -10.02 -3.12 12.10
N ARG A 438 -9.49 -3.11 10.87
CA ARG A 438 -8.77 -1.97 10.30
C ARG A 438 -9.79 -1.06 9.65
N ASN A 439 -9.45 0.22 9.59
CA ASN A 439 -10.17 1.13 8.71
C ASN A 439 -9.78 0.77 7.28
N GLU A 440 -10.74 0.35 6.47
CA GLU A 440 -10.48 -0.11 5.11
C GLU A 440 -11.70 0.06 4.21
N ILE A 441 -11.45 0.20 2.91
CA ILE A 441 -12.48 0.04 1.89
C ILE A 441 -12.55 -1.44 1.51
N CYS A 442 -13.76 -1.99 1.48
CA CYS A 442 -13.96 -3.41 1.23
C CYS A 442 -13.52 -3.81 -0.18
N THR A 443 -12.61 -4.78 -0.27
CA THR A 443 -12.02 -5.22 -1.55
C THR A 443 -12.86 -6.27 -2.30
N LYS A 444 -14.02 -6.67 -1.78
CA LYS A 444 -14.87 -7.72 -2.38
C LYS A 444 -15.30 -7.41 -3.83
N SER A 445 -15.58 -6.15 -4.13
CA SER A 445 -15.97 -5.70 -5.48
C SER A 445 -14.81 -5.13 -6.29
N LYS A 446 -13.57 -5.16 -5.77
CA LYS A 446 -12.38 -4.63 -6.46
C LYS A 446 -12.02 -5.55 -7.63
N TYR A 447 -11.78 -4.97 -8.80
CA TYR A 447 -11.14 -5.69 -9.91
C TYR A 447 -9.66 -5.90 -9.58
N TYR A 448 -9.26 -7.16 -9.43
CA TYR A 448 -7.89 -7.50 -9.12
C TYR A 448 -6.97 -7.23 -10.31
N GLY A 449 -5.84 -6.57 -10.05
CA GLY A 449 -4.85 -6.24 -11.07
C GLY A 449 -5.31 -5.16 -12.06
N VAL A 450 -6.44 -4.49 -11.82
CA VAL A 450 -6.90 -3.40 -12.68
C VAL A 450 -6.68 -2.06 -11.98
N ILE A 451 -5.94 -1.17 -12.62
CA ILE A 451 -5.63 0.18 -12.14
C ILE A 451 -5.95 1.17 -13.26
N ILE A 452 -6.62 2.26 -12.93
CA ILE A 452 -6.81 3.38 -13.85
C ILE A 452 -5.88 4.52 -13.48
N LYS A 453 -5.27 5.14 -14.48
CA LYS A 453 -4.42 6.33 -14.34
C LYS A 453 -5.02 7.50 -15.08
N ASP A 454 -4.99 8.67 -14.46
CA ASP A 454 -5.29 9.93 -15.13
C ASP A 454 -4.04 10.52 -15.82
N ASP A 455 -4.21 11.67 -16.50
CA ASP A 455 -3.12 12.42 -17.14
C ASP A 455 -2.02 12.87 -16.16
N SER A 456 -2.36 13.02 -14.88
CA SER A 456 -1.41 13.37 -13.81
C SER A 456 -0.65 12.15 -13.25
N LYS A 457 -0.92 10.95 -13.78
CA LYS A 457 -0.43 9.65 -13.32
C LYS A 457 -0.93 9.25 -11.93
N LYS A 458 -2.01 9.86 -11.45
CA LYS A 458 -2.68 9.44 -10.21
C LYS A 458 -3.36 8.09 -10.47
N CYS A 459 -3.12 7.12 -9.58
CA CYS A 459 -3.66 5.77 -9.69
C CYS A 459 -4.99 5.65 -8.93
N PHE A 460 -5.95 4.96 -9.53
CA PHE A 460 -7.26 4.64 -8.97
C PHE A 460 -7.47 3.13 -8.99
N ASP A 461 -7.92 2.59 -7.86
CA ASP A 461 -8.37 1.22 -7.74
C ASP A 461 -9.75 1.06 -8.38
N VAL A 462 -9.93 0.04 -9.21
CA VAL A 462 -11.18 -0.14 -9.97
C VAL A 462 -12.13 -1.08 -9.24
N TYR A 463 -13.40 -0.70 -9.11
CA TYR A 463 -14.44 -1.47 -8.45
C TYR A 463 -15.63 -1.73 -9.37
N SER A 464 -16.16 -2.95 -9.32
CA SER A 464 -17.37 -3.39 -10.05
C SER A 464 -18.67 -2.92 -9.39
N ASN A 465 -18.61 -2.55 -8.11
CA ASN A 465 -19.72 -1.95 -7.39
C ASN A 465 -19.17 -1.03 -6.29
N ILE A 466 -19.98 -0.10 -5.82
CA ILE A 466 -19.62 0.82 -4.71
C ILE A 466 -19.21 -0.02 -3.50
N PRO A 467 -17.95 0.09 -3.04
CA PRO A 467 -17.47 -0.73 -1.94
C PRO A 467 -18.00 -0.20 -0.60
N GLU A 468 -18.30 -1.13 0.30
CA GLU A 468 -18.55 -0.83 1.71
C GLU A 468 -17.28 -0.28 2.36
N ILE A 469 -17.41 0.70 3.24
CA ILE A 469 -16.30 1.25 4.02
C ILE A 469 -16.43 0.78 5.45
N ARG A 470 -15.36 0.20 5.99
CA ARG A 470 -15.27 -0.23 7.39
C ARG A 470 -14.49 0.80 8.17
N LEU A 471 -15.12 1.39 9.17
CA LEU A 471 -14.53 2.41 10.03
C LEU A 471 -14.63 1.97 11.49
N ARG A 472 -13.50 1.93 12.18
CA ARG A 472 -13.45 1.68 13.61
C ARG A 472 -13.71 2.96 14.39
N VAL A 473 -14.85 3.02 15.05
CA VAL A 473 -15.31 4.16 15.84
C VAL A 473 -14.90 3.96 17.31
N PRO A 474 -14.10 4.87 17.89
CA PRO A 474 -13.67 4.75 19.29
C PRO A 474 -14.82 4.80 20.29
N TYR A 475 -14.68 4.09 21.42
CA TYR A 475 -15.64 4.15 22.54
C TYR A 475 -16.01 5.60 22.93
N LYS A 476 -17.32 5.84 23.13
CA LYS A 476 -17.97 7.14 23.40
C LYS A 476 -18.02 8.13 22.25
N LYS A 477 -17.61 7.76 21.04
CA LYS A 477 -17.81 8.58 19.84
C LYS A 477 -18.93 8.01 18.99
N GLY A 478 -19.74 8.90 18.42
CA GLY A 478 -20.67 8.53 17.37
C GLY A 478 -20.01 8.55 15.99
N ILE A 479 -20.64 7.89 15.02
CA ILE A 479 -20.22 7.93 13.61
C ILE A 479 -20.28 9.35 13.01
N ASN A 480 -21.14 10.21 13.54
CA ASN A 480 -21.26 11.62 13.12
C ASN A 480 -20.06 12.50 13.55
N ALA A 481 -19.15 11.97 14.37
CA ALA A 481 -17.88 12.63 14.70
C ALA A 481 -16.86 12.55 13.55
N PHE A 482 -17.24 11.99 12.40
CA PHE A 482 -16.40 11.83 11.22
C PHE A 482 -16.98 12.55 10.02
N ILE A 483 -16.09 13.10 9.20
CA ILE A 483 -16.40 13.74 7.92
C ILE A 483 -15.84 12.86 6.81
N ILE A 484 -16.61 12.72 5.73
CA ILE A 484 -16.14 12.13 4.48
C ILE A 484 -15.93 13.24 3.45
N SER A 485 -14.72 13.31 2.89
CA SER A 485 -14.40 14.20 1.79
C SER A 485 -14.31 13.39 0.50
N ILE A 486 -15.09 13.78 -0.52
CA ILE A 486 -15.04 13.19 -1.86
C ILE A 486 -14.58 14.27 -2.83
N ASN A 487 -13.45 14.06 -3.51
CA ASN A 487 -12.85 15.03 -4.43
C ASN A 487 -12.70 16.45 -3.82
N ASN A 488 -12.24 16.49 -2.55
CA ASN A 488 -12.08 17.69 -1.72
C ASN A 488 -13.38 18.42 -1.29
N LYS A 489 -14.56 17.85 -1.54
CA LYS A 489 -15.83 18.34 -0.97
C LYS A 489 -16.16 17.55 0.29
N ASN A 490 -16.42 18.25 1.40
CA ASN A 490 -16.73 17.62 2.68
C ASN A 490 -18.24 17.34 2.79
N PHE A 491 -18.58 16.18 3.33
CA PHE A 491 -19.96 15.77 3.59
C PHE A 491 -20.07 15.20 5.00
N THR A 492 -21.22 15.39 5.64
CA THR A 492 -21.59 14.57 6.80
C THR A 492 -21.90 13.16 6.33
N LEU A 493 -21.47 12.15 7.10
CA LEU A 493 -21.73 10.75 6.73
C LEU A 493 -23.21 10.44 6.54
N SER A 494 -24.09 11.06 7.33
CA SER A 494 -25.54 10.90 7.23
C SER A 494 -26.13 11.41 5.91
N ASP A 495 -25.49 12.38 5.26
CA ASP A 495 -26.00 13.01 4.05
C ASP A 495 -25.70 12.17 2.80
N VAL A 496 -24.62 11.39 2.84
CA VAL A 496 -24.09 10.67 1.67
C VAL A 496 -24.02 9.15 1.83
N ALA A 497 -24.33 8.62 3.01
CA ALA A 497 -24.23 7.19 3.29
C ALA A 497 -25.31 6.68 4.25
N GLU A 498 -25.65 5.41 4.10
CA GLU A 498 -26.25 4.59 5.16
C GLU A 498 -25.14 3.94 5.98
N PHE A 499 -25.35 3.76 7.29
CA PHE A 499 -24.38 3.10 8.14
C PHE A 499 -25.02 2.20 9.19
N GLU A 500 -24.32 1.11 9.51
CA GLU A 500 -24.67 0.18 10.58
C GLU A 500 -23.52 0.13 11.60
N MET A 501 -23.86 0.23 12.89
CA MET A 501 -22.90 0.16 14.00
C MET A 501 -22.94 -1.22 14.66
N LYS A 502 -21.78 -1.88 14.81
CA LYS A 502 -21.65 -3.17 15.48
C LYS A 502 -20.60 -3.09 16.59
N LEU A 503 -20.94 -3.55 17.79
CA LEU A 503 -19.97 -3.60 18.88
C LEU A 503 -18.82 -4.56 18.54
N ILE A 504 -17.59 -4.13 18.76
CA ILE A 504 -16.41 -4.97 18.58
C ILE A 504 -16.18 -5.76 19.87
N SER A 505 -16.23 -7.09 19.77
CA SER A 505 -16.02 -8.03 20.89
C SER A 505 -14.53 -8.22 21.24
N ASP A 506 -13.76 -7.13 21.33
CA ASP A 506 -12.33 -7.14 21.71
C ASP A 506 -12.06 -6.48 23.07
N GLY A 507 -13.13 -6.30 23.87
CA GLY A 507 -13.07 -5.71 25.21
C GLY A 507 -12.86 -4.19 25.23
N SER A 508 -12.89 -3.51 24.08
CA SER A 508 -12.57 -2.08 24.04
C SER A 508 -13.71 -1.10 24.13
N GLY A 509 -14.94 -1.57 23.88
CA GLY A 509 -16.10 -0.71 23.70
C GLY A 509 -16.11 0.08 22.40
N ASP A 510 -15.16 -0.14 21.48
CA ASP A 510 -15.24 0.43 20.14
C ASP A 510 -16.36 -0.24 19.34
N GLU A 511 -16.89 0.51 18.38
CA GLU A 511 -17.86 0.03 17.42
C GLU A 511 -17.25 0.00 16.01
N LEU A 512 -17.67 -0.95 15.20
CA LEU A 512 -17.42 -1.00 13.77
C LEU A 512 -18.59 -0.34 13.06
N GLY A 513 -18.31 0.80 12.41
CA GLY A 513 -19.20 1.40 11.43
C GLY A 513 -19.00 0.75 10.07
N VAL A 514 -20.06 0.15 9.54
CA VAL A 514 -20.13 -0.31 8.14
C VAL A 514 -20.90 0.75 7.37
N ILE A 515 -20.22 1.46 6.46
CA ILE A 515 -20.73 2.63 5.74
C ILE A 515 -20.93 2.27 4.27
N CYS A 516 -22.12 2.54 3.75
CA CYS A 516 -22.53 2.30 2.37
C CYS A 516 -22.89 3.64 1.70
N LEU A 517 -22.04 4.10 0.78
CA LEU A 517 -22.27 5.38 0.08
C LEU A 517 -23.42 5.26 -0.93
N TYR A 518 -24.24 6.32 -1.02
CA TYR A 518 -25.31 6.37 -2.01
C TYR A 518 -24.77 6.40 -3.43
N GLU A 519 -25.50 5.74 -4.34
CA GLU A 519 -25.05 5.57 -5.72
C GLU A 519 -24.90 6.89 -6.47
N HIS A 520 -25.87 7.80 -6.34
CA HIS A 520 -25.82 9.09 -7.04
C HIS A 520 -24.58 9.91 -6.62
N VAL A 521 -24.24 9.96 -5.33
CA VAL A 521 -23.07 10.68 -4.81
C VAL A 521 -21.78 10.15 -5.43
N MET A 522 -21.63 8.82 -5.48
CA MET A 522 -20.42 8.20 -6.01
C MET A 522 -20.29 8.34 -7.53
N MET A 523 -21.40 8.23 -8.27
CA MET A 523 -21.38 8.32 -9.74
C MET A 523 -21.13 9.76 -10.22
N GLU A 524 -21.69 10.77 -9.55
CA GLU A 524 -21.42 12.19 -9.85
C GLU A 524 -19.95 12.59 -9.59
N ASN A 525 -19.28 11.87 -8.67
CA ASN A 525 -17.90 12.13 -8.28
C ASN A 525 -16.93 11.05 -8.77
N ASN A 526 -17.27 10.25 -9.78
CA ASN A 526 -16.38 9.22 -10.33
C ASN A 526 -15.45 9.84 -11.41
N PRO A 527 -14.11 9.68 -11.34
CA PRO A 527 -13.32 9.02 -10.30
C PRO A 527 -13.27 9.78 -8.97
N ALA A 528 -13.25 9.05 -7.86
CA ALA A 528 -13.38 9.60 -6.52
C ALA A 528 -12.08 9.43 -5.70
N GLN A 529 -11.60 10.52 -5.10
CA GLN A 529 -10.71 10.48 -3.95
C GLN A 529 -11.54 10.55 -2.68
N ILE A 530 -11.55 9.48 -1.89
CA ILE A 530 -12.28 9.38 -0.63
C ILE A 530 -11.30 9.59 0.52
N ILE A 531 -11.59 10.56 1.38
CA ILE A 531 -10.84 10.82 2.62
C ILE A 531 -11.83 10.81 3.78
N ILE A 532 -11.61 9.98 4.80
CA ILE A 532 -12.39 10.00 6.03
C ILE A 532 -11.50 10.48 7.16
N ARG A 533 -11.96 11.51 7.89
CA ARG A 533 -11.26 12.10 9.02
C ARG A 533 -12.20 12.38 10.18
N GLU A 534 -11.61 12.55 11.37
CA GLU A 534 -12.33 12.96 12.56
C GLU A 534 -12.58 14.49 12.55
N LYS A 535 -13.79 14.92 12.92
CA LYS A 535 -14.17 16.32 13.13
C LYS A 535 -13.22 17.01 14.11
N GLY A 536 -12.83 18.26 13.84
CA GLY A 536 -11.85 19.01 14.66
C GLY A 536 -10.43 18.43 14.69
N SER A 537 -10.14 17.42 13.84
CA SER A 537 -8.85 16.74 13.79
C SER A 537 -8.33 16.57 12.37
N ASN A 538 -7.02 16.74 12.20
CA ASN A 538 -6.31 16.38 10.96
C ASN A 538 -6.01 14.87 10.87
N ARG A 539 -6.58 14.04 11.76
CA ARG A 539 -6.36 12.60 11.75
C ARG A 539 -7.18 11.96 10.65
N ILE A 540 -6.49 11.53 9.59
CA ILE A 540 -7.06 10.75 8.49
C ILE A 540 -7.15 9.28 8.92
N TYR A 541 -8.32 8.69 8.72
CA TYR A 541 -8.62 7.27 8.99
C TYR A 541 -8.54 6.44 7.72
N ILE A 542 -8.99 6.99 6.59
CA ILE A 542 -8.99 6.37 5.25
C ILE A 542 -8.64 7.46 4.24
N GLU A 543 -7.75 7.17 3.29
CA GLU A 543 -7.48 7.99 2.11
C GLU A 543 -7.21 7.04 0.95
N GLU A 544 -8.16 6.95 0.02
CA GLU A 544 -8.10 6.01 -1.09
C GLU A 544 -8.64 6.65 -2.38
N ASN A 545 -8.08 6.26 -3.52
CA ASN A 545 -8.52 6.71 -4.83
C ASN A 545 -9.23 5.55 -5.53
N ILE A 546 -10.51 5.73 -5.86
CA ILE A 546 -11.34 4.69 -6.43
C ILE A 546 -11.99 5.11 -7.74
N PHE A 547 -12.21 4.14 -8.61
CA PHE A 547 -12.91 4.29 -9.88
C PHE A 547 -13.98 3.21 -9.98
N ILE A 548 -15.23 3.60 -10.26
CA ILE A 548 -16.33 2.65 -10.37
C ILE A 548 -16.60 2.34 -11.85
N LEU A 549 -16.48 1.08 -12.25
CA LEU A 549 -16.83 0.57 -13.58
C LEU A 549 -17.64 -0.71 -13.45
N LYS A 550 -18.97 -0.59 -13.43
CA LYS A 550 -19.86 -1.73 -13.18
C LYS A 550 -19.89 -2.74 -14.33
N SER A 551 -19.65 -2.28 -15.56
CA SER A 551 -19.82 -3.06 -16.78
C SER A 551 -18.52 -3.60 -17.38
N LEU A 552 -17.37 -3.42 -16.71
CA LEU A 552 -16.08 -3.87 -17.22
C LEU A 552 -16.01 -5.40 -17.25
N GLN A 553 -15.77 -5.94 -18.44
CA GLN A 553 -15.51 -7.36 -18.70
C GLN A 553 -14.24 -7.49 -19.53
N TYR A 554 -13.33 -8.35 -19.10
CA TYR A 554 -12.13 -8.68 -19.86
C TYR A 554 -11.82 -10.17 -19.75
N GLU A 555 -11.25 -10.73 -20.80
CA GLU A 555 -10.90 -12.14 -20.87
C GLU A 555 -9.58 -12.32 -21.64
N PHE A 556 -8.69 -13.11 -21.05
CA PHE A 556 -7.45 -13.56 -21.67
C PHE A 556 -7.68 -14.93 -22.34
N ASP A 557 -6.89 -15.29 -23.35
CA ASP A 557 -7.00 -16.61 -24.01
C ASP A 557 -6.75 -17.78 -23.05
N GLN A 558 -6.05 -17.52 -21.95
CA GLN A 558 -5.74 -18.48 -20.89
C GLN A 558 -6.04 -17.93 -19.49
N ASN A 559 -6.39 -18.82 -18.56
CA ASN A 559 -6.65 -18.48 -17.16
C ASN A 559 -5.41 -17.96 -16.41
N TYR A 560 -4.23 -18.44 -16.79
CA TYR A 560 -2.93 -17.96 -16.31
C TYR A 560 -1.83 -18.28 -17.32
N TYR A 561 -0.69 -17.62 -17.15
CA TYR A 561 0.53 -17.83 -17.94
C TYR A 561 1.69 -18.15 -17.02
N TYR A 562 2.60 -19.02 -17.45
CA TYR A 562 3.83 -19.32 -16.73
C TYR A 562 5.04 -19.40 -17.67
N LYS A 563 5.02 -20.29 -18.66
CA LYS A 563 6.16 -20.50 -19.59
C LYS A 563 5.94 -19.88 -20.96
N GLU A 564 4.77 -19.32 -21.19
CA GLU A 564 4.37 -18.65 -22.41
C GLU A 564 5.15 -17.32 -22.55
N LYS A 565 5.38 -16.89 -23.79
CA LYS A 565 6.08 -15.61 -24.07
C LYS A 565 5.11 -14.47 -24.39
N VAL A 566 3.88 -14.82 -24.75
CA VAL A 566 2.85 -13.91 -25.24
C VAL A 566 1.54 -14.30 -24.57
N ALA A 567 0.81 -13.31 -24.10
CA ALA A 567 -0.57 -13.44 -23.63
C ALA A 567 -1.49 -12.69 -24.60
N GLU A 568 -2.68 -13.19 -24.86
CA GLU A 568 -3.66 -12.53 -25.73
C GLU A 568 -4.90 -12.15 -24.92
N ILE A 569 -5.27 -10.87 -24.95
CA ILE A 569 -6.59 -10.44 -24.48
C ILE A 569 -7.57 -10.62 -25.63
N ILE A 570 -8.57 -11.47 -25.44
CA ILE A 570 -9.54 -11.88 -26.47
C ILE A 570 -10.85 -11.10 -26.35
N ARG A 571 -11.15 -10.58 -25.15
CA ARG A 571 -12.36 -9.81 -24.87
C ARG A 571 -12.02 -8.64 -23.96
N LEU A 572 -12.57 -7.48 -24.31
CA LEU A 572 -12.56 -6.28 -23.48
C LEU A 572 -13.79 -5.45 -23.84
N GLU A 573 -14.72 -5.33 -22.89
CA GLU A 573 -15.99 -4.65 -23.08
C GLU A 573 -16.31 -3.82 -21.84
N GLY A 574 -16.90 -2.65 -22.04
CA GLY A 574 -17.47 -1.81 -21.00
C GLY A 574 -18.64 -1.04 -21.61
N LYS A 575 -19.82 -1.11 -21.01
CA LYS A 575 -21.00 -0.37 -21.51
C LYS A 575 -20.87 1.14 -21.26
N ASP A 576 -20.09 1.50 -20.25
CA ASP A 576 -19.98 2.87 -19.74
C ASP A 576 -18.74 3.60 -20.28
N ILE A 577 -17.92 2.94 -21.11
CA ILE A 577 -16.62 3.44 -21.59
C ILE A 577 -16.37 3.02 -23.05
N GLU A 578 -15.79 3.93 -23.83
CA GLU A 578 -15.29 3.66 -25.18
C GLU A 578 -13.76 3.56 -25.16
N PHE A 579 -13.24 2.42 -25.58
CA PHE A 579 -11.80 2.16 -25.65
C PHE A 579 -11.21 2.65 -26.97
N TYR A 580 -10.06 3.31 -26.92
CA TYR A 580 -9.34 3.77 -28.10
C TYR A 580 -8.44 2.68 -28.70
N ASP A 581 -8.33 2.68 -30.03
CA ASP A 581 -7.30 1.96 -30.80
C ASP A 581 -7.14 0.47 -30.45
N THR A 582 -8.24 -0.23 -30.13
CA THR A 582 -8.18 -1.63 -29.72
C THR A 582 -8.69 -2.56 -30.81
N VAL A 583 -7.80 -3.35 -31.39
CA VAL A 583 -8.17 -4.50 -32.22
C VAL A 583 -7.92 -5.77 -31.41
N LEU A 584 -9.00 -6.48 -31.08
CA LEU A 584 -8.93 -7.76 -30.38
C LEU A 584 -8.85 -8.92 -31.40
N PRO A 585 -8.07 -9.98 -31.12
CA PRO A 585 -7.25 -10.18 -29.93
C PRO A 585 -5.96 -9.33 -29.95
N TYR A 586 -5.58 -8.78 -28.78
CA TYR A 586 -4.36 -7.99 -28.62
C TYR A 586 -3.27 -8.79 -27.91
N LYS A 587 -2.03 -8.75 -28.43
CA LYS A 587 -0.91 -9.56 -27.92
C LYS A 587 -0.01 -8.76 -26.99
N VAL A 588 0.17 -9.25 -25.76
CA VAL A 588 1.08 -8.70 -24.75
C VAL A 588 2.35 -9.54 -24.68
N ASN A 589 3.51 -8.91 -24.85
CA ASN A 589 4.81 -9.58 -24.70
C ASN A 589 5.22 -9.63 -23.23
N LEU A 590 5.10 -10.82 -22.62
CA LEU A 590 5.37 -11.06 -21.20
C LEU A 590 6.84 -10.85 -20.79
N ARG A 591 7.77 -10.75 -21.75
CA ARG A 591 9.17 -10.42 -21.47
C ARG A 591 9.41 -8.93 -21.24
N LEU A 592 8.51 -8.07 -21.72
CA LEU A 592 8.67 -6.61 -21.68
C LEU A 592 7.69 -5.94 -20.71
N ASN A 593 6.45 -6.42 -20.66
CA ASN A 593 5.42 -5.93 -19.75
C ASN A 593 4.56 -7.11 -19.29
N ASP A 594 4.17 -7.07 -18.02
CA ASP A 594 3.22 -8.00 -17.38
C ASP A 594 1.82 -7.39 -17.22
N CYS A 595 1.56 -6.27 -17.89
CA CYS A 595 0.27 -5.60 -17.93
C CYS A 595 -0.15 -5.24 -19.36
N PHE A 596 -1.44 -5.37 -19.62
CA PHE A 596 -2.11 -4.80 -20.79
C PHE A 596 -2.46 -3.34 -20.50
N LYS A 597 -2.18 -2.44 -21.45
CA LYS A 597 -2.40 -1.00 -21.31
C LYS A 597 -3.33 -0.51 -22.41
N ILE A 598 -4.33 0.28 -22.04
CA ILE A 598 -5.31 0.81 -22.97
C ILE A 598 -5.83 2.15 -22.52
N LYS A 599 -6.17 3.02 -23.47
CA LYS A 599 -6.78 4.31 -23.17
C LYS A 599 -8.27 4.27 -23.43
N PHE A 600 -9.03 5.00 -22.63
CA PHE A 600 -10.46 5.16 -22.81
C PHE A 600 -10.90 6.56 -22.39
N GLU A 601 -12.05 6.99 -22.88
CA GLU A 601 -12.67 8.25 -22.48
C GLU A 601 -13.76 8.00 -21.42
N PHE A 602 -13.79 8.83 -20.39
CA PHE A 602 -14.83 8.84 -19.38
C PHE A 602 -15.05 10.27 -18.87
N ASN A 603 -16.30 10.73 -18.82
CA ASN A 603 -16.67 12.10 -18.42
C ASN A 603 -15.83 13.20 -19.10
N ALA A 604 -15.63 13.10 -20.43
CA ALA A 604 -14.84 14.03 -21.24
C ALA A 604 -13.34 14.14 -20.84
N SER A 605 -12.80 13.15 -20.14
CA SER A 605 -11.39 13.03 -19.77
C SER A 605 -10.81 11.71 -20.28
N ILE A 606 -9.53 11.70 -20.64
CA ILE A 606 -8.84 10.50 -21.12
C ILE A 606 -8.13 9.83 -19.94
N TYR A 607 -8.30 8.53 -19.82
CA TYR A 607 -7.66 7.71 -18.80
C TYR A 607 -6.87 6.55 -19.43
N GLU A 608 -5.83 6.07 -18.74
CA GLU A 608 -5.09 4.85 -19.08
C GLU A 608 -5.47 3.74 -18.10
N MET A 609 -6.07 2.66 -18.59
CA MET A 609 -6.33 1.44 -17.84
C MET A 609 -5.15 0.48 -17.99
N LEU A 610 -4.73 -0.07 -16.86
CA LEU A 610 -3.73 -1.12 -16.74
C LEU A 610 -4.43 -2.37 -16.21
N ILE A 611 -4.34 -3.47 -16.94
CA ILE A 611 -4.84 -4.78 -16.53
C ILE A 611 -3.64 -5.71 -16.39
N ASP A 612 -3.35 -6.16 -15.18
CA ASP A 612 -2.32 -7.15 -14.92
C ASP A 612 -2.65 -8.45 -15.64
N VAL A 613 -1.66 -9.00 -16.34
CA VAL A 613 -1.78 -10.31 -16.96
C VAL A 613 -1.62 -11.37 -15.85
N PRO A 614 -2.46 -12.42 -15.81
CA PRO A 614 -2.40 -13.44 -14.75
C PRO A 614 -1.16 -14.34 -14.90
N VAL A 615 0.01 -13.84 -14.51
CA VAL A 615 1.29 -14.57 -14.62
C VAL A 615 1.64 -15.20 -13.28
N LEU A 616 1.90 -16.51 -13.29
CA LEU A 616 2.49 -17.21 -12.16
C LEU A 616 3.96 -16.80 -12.02
N LYS A 617 4.32 -16.18 -10.90
CA LYS A 617 5.71 -15.81 -10.59
C LYS A 617 6.13 -16.43 -9.27
N TRP A 618 7.38 -16.81 -9.20
CA TRP A 618 8.02 -17.28 -7.97
C TRP A 618 9.46 -16.81 -7.88
N ARG A 619 9.95 -16.76 -6.65
CA ARG A 619 11.35 -16.53 -6.30
C ARG A 619 11.77 -17.39 -5.10
N LEU A 620 12.99 -17.89 -5.16
CA LEU A 620 13.64 -18.72 -4.14
C LEU A 620 15.04 -18.14 -3.90
N GLY A 621 15.18 -17.35 -2.83
CA GLY A 621 16.38 -16.52 -2.63
C GLY A 621 16.60 -15.53 -3.78
N SER A 622 17.79 -15.57 -4.37
CA SER A 622 18.18 -14.76 -5.53
C SER A 622 17.63 -15.28 -6.86
N LEU A 623 17.17 -16.54 -6.90
CA LEU A 623 16.61 -17.18 -8.10
C LEU A 623 15.16 -16.73 -8.30
N SER A 624 14.79 -16.40 -9.54
CA SER A 624 13.42 -15.99 -9.85
C SER A 624 12.99 -16.45 -11.23
N SER A 625 11.70 -16.72 -11.36
CA SER A 625 11.03 -16.95 -12.65
C SER A 625 11.10 -15.78 -13.64
N VAL A 626 11.37 -14.55 -13.15
CA VAL A 626 11.34 -13.33 -13.97
C VAL A 626 12.69 -13.12 -14.67
N THR A 627 13.80 -13.40 -13.99
CA THR A 627 15.15 -13.16 -14.50
C THR A 627 15.60 -14.26 -15.47
N ASN A 628 15.38 -15.53 -15.12
CA ASN A 628 15.78 -16.68 -15.94
C ASN A 628 14.83 -17.87 -15.72
N ARG A 629 14.72 -18.76 -16.71
CA ARG A 629 13.96 -20.00 -16.58
C ARG A 629 14.80 -21.04 -15.82
N HIS A 630 14.57 -21.12 -14.52
CA HIS A 630 15.16 -22.13 -13.65
C HIS A 630 14.19 -23.31 -13.51
N ASP A 631 14.15 -24.19 -14.52
CA ASP A 631 13.38 -25.46 -14.41
C ASP A 631 14.07 -26.47 -13.49
N ASP A 632 15.41 -26.35 -13.37
CA ASP A 632 16.29 -27.17 -12.57
C ASP A 632 17.25 -26.27 -11.78
N ILE A 633 17.40 -26.51 -10.48
CA ILE A 633 18.21 -25.71 -9.56
C ILE A 633 19.18 -26.62 -8.81
N TRP A 634 20.44 -26.22 -8.72
CA TRP A 634 21.39 -26.83 -7.80
C TRP A 634 21.13 -26.34 -6.37
N TRP A 635 21.01 -27.26 -5.41
CA TRP A 635 20.58 -26.91 -4.06
C TRP A 635 21.50 -25.91 -3.33
N GLU A 636 22.80 -25.86 -3.66
CA GLU A 636 23.75 -24.91 -3.06
C GLU A 636 23.63 -23.50 -3.63
N ASP A 637 23.00 -23.33 -4.80
CA ASP A 637 22.74 -22.01 -5.40
C ASP A 637 21.55 -21.30 -4.71
N VAL A 638 20.86 -21.99 -3.81
CA VAL A 638 19.74 -21.44 -3.04
C VAL A 638 20.26 -20.71 -1.80
N ASP A 639 20.47 -19.40 -1.94
CA ASP A 639 20.93 -18.52 -0.85
C ASP A 639 19.93 -18.43 0.32
N GLU A 640 18.63 -18.41 0.02
CA GLU A 640 17.55 -18.34 1.02
C GLU A 640 16.53 -19.46 0.78
N LYS A 641 16.30 -20.29 1.80
CA LYS A 641 15.41 -21.46 1.76
C LYS A 641 13.93 -21.11 1.99
N LYS A 642 13.51 -19.97 1.45
CA LYS A 642 12.13 -19.49 1.51
C LYS A 642 11.62 -19.24 0.10
N LEU A 643 10.53 -19.90 -0.25
CA LEU A 643 9.87 -19.74 -1.53
C LEU A 643 8.79 -18.67 -1.41
N TYR A 644 8.79 -17.72 -2.33
CA TYR A 644 7.72 -16.74 -2.47
C TYR A 644 7.05 -16.97 -3.82
N VAL A 645 5.72 -17.09 -3.82
CA VAL A 645 4.92 -17.31 -5.02
C VAL A 645 3.86 -16.23 -5.14
N LYS A 646 3.86 -15.48 -6.24
CA LYS A 646 2.77 -14.60 -6.67
C LYS A 646 1.82 -15.41 -7.55
N TYR A 647 0.67 -15.76 -7.00
CA TYR A 647 -0.35 -16.51 -7.72
C TYR A 647 -1.14 -15.62 -8.67
N PRO A 648 -1.52 -16.12 -9.85
CA PRO A 648 -2.50 -15.45 -10.71
C PRO A 648 -3.87 -15.41 -9.99
N ASN A 649 -4.50 -14.24 -9.95
CA ASN A 649 -5.89 -14.04 -9.52
C ASN A 649 -6.29 -14.56 -8.12
N HIS A 650 -5.40 -14.46 -7.11
CA HIS A 650 -5.67 -14.88 -5.71
C HIS A 650 -6.29 -16.29 -5.56
N LEU A 651 -5.85 -17.24 -6.39
CA LEU A 651 -6.25 -18.64 -6.32
C LEU A 651 -5.63 -19.34 -5.09
N LEU A 652 -6.20 -20.50 -4.72
CA LEU A 652 -5.83 -21.26 -3.51
C LEU A 652 -4.31 -21.47 -3.38
N SER A 653 -3.78 -21.10 -2.22
CA SER A 653 -2.35 -21.11 -1.90
C SER A 653 -1.89 -22.47 -1.36
N GLN A 654 -1.87 -23.48 -2.23
CA GLN A 654 -1.31 -24.79 -1.89
C GLN A 654 -0.06 -25.05 -2.73
N LEU A 655 1.09 -25.06 -2.04
CA LEU A 655 2.32 -25.62 -2.58
C LEU A 655 2.28 -27.12 -2.35
N TYR A 656 2.51 -27.91 -3.39
CA TYR A 656 2.79 -29.32 -3.25
C TYR A 656 4.27 -29.58 -3.51
N ILE A 657 4.83 -30.48 -2.73
CA ILE A 657 6.22 -30.88 -2.78
C ILE A 657 6.23 -32.38 -3.02
N ILE A 658 6.93 -32.81 -4.07
CA ILE A 658 7.13 -34.21 -4.39
C ILE A 658 8.60 -34.54 -4.13
N THR A 659 8.85 -35.47 -3.23
CA THR A 659 10.19 -35.98 -2.90
C THR A 659 10.20 -37.49 -3.07
N GLY A 660 10.63 -37.99 -4.24
CA GLY A 660 10.67 -39.44 -4.54
C GLY A 660 9.32 -40.14 -4.37
N THR A 661 9.05 -40.66 -3.16
CA THR A 661 7.83 -41.40 -2.79
C THR A 661 6.84 -40.65 -1.90
N SER A 662 7.20 -39.47 -1.38
CA SER A 662 6.31 -38.66 -0.52
C SER A 662 5.78 -37.44 -1.24
N TYR A 663 4.53 -37.12 -0.92
CA TYR A 663 3.79 -35.96 -1.39
C TYR A 663 3.38 -35.14 -0.16
N GLU A 664 3.93 -33.93 -0.05
CA GLU A 664 3.66 -33.00 1.04
C GLU A 664 2.88 -31.80 0.50
N LYS A 665 1.84 -31.34 1.23
CA LYS A 665 1.16 -30.07 0.95
C LYS A 665 1.50 -29.07 2.03
N ILE A 666 2.01 -27.92 1.62
CA ILE A 666 2.31 -26.81 2.53
C ILE A 666 1.39 -25.63 2.20
N GLN A 667 0.79 -25.06 3.24
CA GLN A 667 0.00 -23.84 3.13
C GLN A 667 0.90 -22.62 3.31
N GLY A 668 0.78 -21.65 2.40
CA GLY A 668 1.59 -20.43 2.42
C GLY A 668 1.01 -19.34 3.30
N LYS A 669 1.87 -18.53 3.93
CA LYS A 669 1.45 -17.29 4.61
C LYS A 669 1.45 -16.14 3.60
N LYS A 670 0.30 -15.47 3.44
CA LYS A 670 0.20 -14.29 2.55
C LYS A 670 1.03 -13.13 3.11
N ILE A 671 1.92 -12.56 2.29
CA ILE A 671 2.75 -11.40 2.59
C ILE A 671 2.63 -10.44 1.41
N GLY A 672 1.84 -9.37 1.58
CA GLY A 672 1.49 -8.49 0.46
C GLY A 672 0.74 -9.26 -0.64
N ASP A 673 1.28 -9.23 -1.86
CA ASP A 673 0.73 -9.93 -3.04
C ASP A 673 1.32 -11.34 -3.25
N GLU A 674 2.29 -11.75 -2.44
CA GLU A 674 2.96 -13.04 -2.53
C GLU A 674 2.54 -13.98 -1.39
N TYR A 675 2.71 -15.28 -1.58
CA TYR A 675 2.62 -16.28 -0.54
C TYR A 675 4.01 -16.80 -0.21
N ARG A 676 4.37 -16.76 1.07
CA ARG A 676 5.64 -17.27 1.59
C ARG A 676 5.47 -18.69 2.09
N TYR A 677 6.35 -19.57 1.64
CA TYR A 677 6.49 -20.96 2.07
C TYR A 677 7.87 -21.16 2.68
N SER A 678 7.93 -21.71 3.90
CA SER A 678 9.18 -22.18 4.48
C SER A 678 9.45 -23.58 3.97
N ILE A 679 10.60 -23.77 3.32
CA ILE A 679 11.03 -25.08 2.80
C ILE A 679 12.39 -25.47 3.36
N GLU A 680 12.79 -24.87 4.49
CA GLU A 680 14.08 -25.10 5.14
C GLU A 680 14.34 -26.56 5.50
N HIS A 681 13.30 -27.29 5.91
CA HIS A 681 13.39 -28.71 6.26
C HIS A 681 13.84 -29.57 5.07
N LEU A 682 13.48 -29.18 3.84
CA LEU A 682 13.86 -29.89 2.62
C LEU A 682 15.37 -29.88 2.38
N PHE A 683 16.13 -28.95 2.95
CA PHE A 683 17.58 -28.82 2.75
C PHE A 683 18.40 -29.39 3.90
N GLN A 684 17.78 -30.15 4.82
CA GLN A 684 18.49 -30.77 5.95
C GLN A 684 19.26 -32.03 5.53
N ILE A 685 18.77 -32.75 4.51
CA ILE A 685 19.37 -33.98 4.00
C ILE A 685 20.12 -33.66 2.70
N ARG A 686 21.46 -33.73 2.74
CA ARG A 686 22.31 -33.37 1.58
C ARG A 686 22.34 -34.43 0.48
N ASN A 687 21.99 -35.68 0.79
CA ASN A 687 22.03 -36.78 -0.16
C ASN A 687 20.63 -37.41 -0.29
N GLN A 688 19.79 -36.80 -1.12
CA GLN A 688 18.42 -37.24 -1.38
C GLN A 688 18.09 -37.14 -2.87
N GLU A 689 16.96 -37.73 -3.25
CA GLU A 689 16.41 -37.62 -4.61
C GLU A 689 15.94 -36.18 -4.91
N PRO A 690 15.84 -35.80 -6.19
CA PRO A 690 15.39 -34.47 -6.57
C PRO A 690 14.03 -34.11 -5.97
N ILE A 691 13.89 -32.85 -5.59
CA ILE A 691 12.67 -32.30 -5.00
C ILE A 691 11.95 -31.49 -6.05
N THR A 692 10.75 -31.92 -6.44
CA THR A 692 9.88 -31.13 -7.31
C THR A 692 9.01 -30.20 -6.47
N LEU A 693 9.09 -28.90 -6.75
CA LEU A 693 8.20 -27.88 -6.22
C LEU A 693 7.11 -27.58 -7.26
N GLY A 694 5.85 -27.62 -6.86
CA GLY A 694 4.73 -27.26 -7.72
C GLY A 694 3.58 -26.62 -6.95
N VAL A 695 2.66 -26.00 -7.68
CA VAL A 695 1.51 -25.30 -7.12
C VAL A 695 0.21 -25.80 -7.72
N LEU A 696 -0.83 -25.82 -6.90
CA LEU A 696 -2.17 -26.18 -7.34
C LEU A 696 -2.96 -24.93 -7.74
N ILE A 697 -3.31 -24.82 -9.02
CA ILE A 697 -4.10 -23.70 -9.56
C ILE A 697 -5.37 -24.28 -10.17
N ASN A 698 -6.54 -23.93 -9.64
CA ASN A 698 -7.84 -24.45 -10.10
C ASN A 698 -7.93 -25.98 -10.18
N GLY A 699 -7.29 -26.69 -9.24
CA GLY A 699 -7.25 -28.16 -9.22
C GLY A 699 -6.28 -28.80 -10.22
N LYS A 700 -5.55 -28.00 -11.00
CA LYS A 700 -4.47 -28.46 -11.87
C LYS A 700 -3.12 -28.26 -11.17
N GLU A 701 -2.30 -29.31 -11.16
CA GLU A 701 -0.94 -29.27 -10.65
C GLU A 701 0.01 -28.66 -11.70
N GLU A 702 0.65 -27.55 -11.35
CA GLU A 702 1.64 -26.87 -12.19
C GLU A 702 3.03 -26.97 -11.54
N ARG A 703 3.96 -27.62 -12.24
CA ARG A 703 5.35 -27.77 -11.77
C ARG A 703 6.09 -26.43 -11.91
N ILE A 704 6.59 -25.92 -10.80
CA ILE A 704 7.37 -24.68 -10.75
C ILE A 704 8.82 -24.94 -11.13
N THR A 705 9.53 -25.75 -10.34
CA THR A 705 10.97 -26.04 -10.49
C THR A 705 11.31 -27.36 -9.82
N GLU A 706 12.48 -27.91 -10.13
CA GLU A 706 13.07 -29.06 -9.44
C GLU A 706 14.42 -28.69 -8.83
N ILE A 707 14.65 -29.13 -7.59
CA ILE A 707 15.88 -28.89 -6.83
C ILE A 707 16.66 -30.20 -6.77
N HIS A 708 17.89 -30.17 -7.28
CA HIS A 708 18.76 -31.32 -7.41
C HIS A 708 19.84 -31.30 -6.33
N PHE A 709 20.02 -32.44 -5.67
CA PHE A 709 21.00 -32.64 -4.58
C PHE A 709 22.23 -33.44 -5.02
N LYS A 710 22.16 -34.07 -6.19
CA LYS A 710 23.27 -34.78 -6.84
C LYS A 710 23.61 -34.10 -8.17
N PRO A 711 24.90 -33.92 -8.50
CA PRO A 711 25.28 -33.32 -9.77
C PRO A 711 24.83 -34.22 -10.93
N PHE A 712 24.39 -33.61 -12.02
CA PHE A 712 24.03 -34.36 -13.23
C PHE A 712 24.16 -33.50 -14.50
N ILE A 713 24.11 -34.17 -15.64
CA ILE A 713 24.14 -33.56 -16.96
C ILE A 713 22.81 -33.78 -17.68
N LYS A 714 22.28 -32.71 -18.25
CA LYS A 714 21.06 -32.69 -19.07
C LYS A 714 21.39 -32.29 -20.51
N ASP A 715 20.53 -32.71 -21.44
CA ASP A 715 20.60 -32.34 -22.87
C ASP A 715 21.97 -32.63 -23.54
N PHE A 716 22.63 -33.72 -23.13
CA PHE A 716 23.92 -34.11 -23.68
C PHE A 716 23.83 -34.49 -25.15
N SER A 717 24.76 -33.96 -25.95
CA SER A 717 24.98 -34.42 -27.33
C SER A 717 26.45 -34.32 -27.70
N VAL A 718 26.91 -35.26 -28.53
CA VAL A 718 28.30 -35.36 -29.00
C VAL A 718 28.33 -35.65 -30.50
N SER A 719 29.29 -35.04 -31.19
CA SER A 719 29.53 -35.25 -32.62
C SER A 719 31.00 -35.02 -32.95
N TYR A 720 31.51 -35.76 -33.93
CA TYR A 720 32.85 -35.57 -34.48
C TYR A 720 32.76 -35.23 -35.96
N TYR A 721 33.41 -34.14 -36.35
CA TYR A 721 33.38 -33.61 -37.71
C TYR A 721 34.75 -33.78 -38.40
N ASP A 722 34.76 -34.39 -39.58
CA ASP A 722 35.99 -34.67 -40.36
C ASP A 722 36.30 -33.51 -41.35
N ARG A 723 37.45 -33.57 -42.03
CA ARG A 723 38.07 -32.54 -42.90
C ARG A 723 37.19 -31.94 -44.02
N ASN A 724 35.94 -32.39 -44.20
CA ASN A 724 35.00 -31.88 -45.20
C ASN A 724 33.87 -31.01 -44.60
N ASP A 725 33.75 -30.92 -43.28
CA ASP A 725 32.72 -30.12 -42.60
C ASP A 725 33.23 -28.70 -42.25
N LEU A 726 32.29 -27.77 -42.03
CA LEU A 726 32.58 -26.37 -41.65
C LEU A 726 33.29 -26.24 -40.28
N ILE A 727 33.16 -27.26 -39.43
CA ILE A 727 33.81 -27.40 -38.13
C ILE A 727 34.63 -28.68 -38.22
N GLN A 728 35.91 -28.65 -37.87
CA GLN A 728 36.74 -29.85 -37.76
C GLN A 728 36.93 -30.18 -36.28
N GLY A 729 36.80 -31.45 -35.88
CA GLY A 729 37.09 -31.94 -34.53
C GLY A 729 35.88 -32.40 -33.71
N LEU A 730 36.11 -32.61 -32.41
CA LEU A 730 35.09 -33.06 -31.46
C LEU A 730 34.27 -31.88 -30.93
N TYR A 731 32.96 -31.99 -31.02
CA TYR A 731 32.00 -31.07 -30.40
C TYR A 731 31.06 -31.85 -29.49
N ALA A 732 30.97 -31.44 -28.24
CA ALA A 732 29.97 -31.92 -27.31
C ALA A 732 29.37 -30.74 -26.54
N GLN A 733 28.06 -30.80 -26.29
CA GLN A 733 27.32 -29.78 -25.55
C GLN A 733 26.44 -30.44 -24.51
N TRP A 734 26.21 -29.75 -23.41
CA TRP A 734 25.38 -30.21 -22.31
C TRP A 734 24.96 -29.05 -21.40
N LYS A 735 24.02 -29.33 -20.49
CA LYS A 735 23.72 -28.45 -19.37
C LYS A 735 24.10 -29.15 -18.07
N TYR A 736 25.14 -28.65 -17.42
CA TYR A 736 25.58 -29.17 -16.12
C TYR A 736 24.81 -28.50 -14.98
N ILE A 737 24.27 -29.31 -14.06
CA ILE A 737 23.59 -28.86 -12.85
C ILE A 737 24.37 -29.43 -11.67
N GLY A 738 25.15 -28.59 -11.02
CA GLY A 738 26.11 -28.96 -9.99
C GLY A 738 27.17 -27.89 -9.79
N ARG A 739 28.09 -28.12 -8.86
CA ARG A 739 29.23 -27.24 -8.59
C ARG A 739 30.54 -27.99 -8.74
N GLY A 740 31.58 -27.31 -9.20
CA GLY A 740 32.92 -27.87 -9.39
C GLY A 740 33.22 -28.26 -10.83
N ASP A 741 34.46 -28.63 -11.07
CA ASP A 741 34.98 -28.97 -12.39
C ASP A 741 34.46 -30.35 -12.83
N ILE A 742 34.15 -30.46 -14.12
CA ILE A 742 33.80 -31.73 -14.75
C ILE A 742 34.97 -32.22 -15.60
N HIS A 743 35.17 -33.54 -15.56
CA HIS A 743 36.22 -34.22 -16.30
C HIS A 743 35.61 -35.01 -17.44
N VAL A 744 36.21 -34.94 -18.62
CA VAL A 744 35.75 -35.64 -19.82
C VAL A 744 36.87 -36.52 -20.35
N ASP A 745 36.64 -37.83 -20.35
CA ASP A 745 37.52 -38.82 -20.98
C ASP A 745 36.94 -39.22 -22.34
N VAL A 746 37.75 -39.09 -23.40
CA VAL A 746 37.45 -39.66 -24.72
C VAL A 746 38.20 -40.97 -24.86
N ILE A 747 37.47 -42.07 -24.99
CA ILE A 747 37.99 -43.43 -24.91
C ILE A 747 37.88 -44.11 -26.28
N TYR A 748 38.93 -44.80 -26.69
CA TYR A 748 38.90 -45.69 -27.85
C TYR A 748 38.28 -47.03 -27.43
N SER A 749 37.01 -47.27 -27.78
CA SER A 749 36.26 -48.46 -27.35
C SER A 749 37.00 -49.78 -27.60
N PRO A 750 37.67 -50.02 -28.75
CA PRO A 750 38.31 -51.31 -29.03
C PRO A 750 39.47 -51.70 -28.09
N THR A 751 40.17 -50.74 -27.50
CA THR A 751 41.27 -51.04 -26.54
C THR A 751 41.01 -50.48 -25.16
N ASN A 752 39.83 -49.88 -24.93
CA ASN A 752 39.47 -49.16 -23.72
C ASN A 752 40.54 -48.15 -23.25
N LYS A 753 41.23 -47.52 -24.21
CA LYS A 753 42.33 -46.60 -23.93
C LYS A 753 41.82 -45.17 -24.00
N VAL A 754 42.06 -44.38 -22.95
CA VAL A 754 41.81 -42.94 -22.96
C VAL A 754 42.72 -42.29 -24.00
N ILE A 755 42.12 -41.67 -25.01
CA ILE A 755 42.81 -40.93 -26.07
C ILE A 755 43.16 -39.54 -25.56
N LYS A 756 42.20 -38.90 -24.88
CA LYS A 756 42.35 -37.55 -24.36
C LYS A 756 41.48 -37.37 -23.12
N HIS A 757 42.02 -36.62 -22.17
CA HIS A 757 41.34 -36.14 -20.98
C HIS A 757 41.18 -34.62 -21.08
N TYR A 758 40.01 -34.12 -20.68
CA TYR A 758 39.73 -32.69 -20.55
C TYR A 758 39.23 -32.38 -19.14
N THR A 759 39.64 -31.23 -18.63
CA THR A 759 39.01 -30.59 -17.46
C THR A 759 38.24 -29.38 -17.97
N ILE A 760 36.93 -29.35 -17.72
CA ILE A 760 36.06 -28.28 -18.19
C ILE A 760 35.62 -27.46 -17.00
N HIS A 761 35.96 -26.17 -17.05
CA HIS A 761 35.54 -25.16 -16.07
C HIS A 761 34.31 -24.37 -16.54
N ASP A 762 34.12 -24.25 -17.87
CA ASP A 762 32.96 -23.59 -18.49
C ASP A 762 31.88 -24.63 -18.82
N ASN A 763 30.90 -24.74 -17.93
CA ASN A 763 29.93 -25.82 -17.73
C ASN A 763 28.96 -26.20 -18.87
N GLU A 764 29.18 -25.77 -20.11
CA GLU A 764 28.15 -25.90 -21.17
C GLU A 764 28.62 -26.62 -22.45
N GLN A 765 29.92 -26.67 -22.76
CA GLN A 765 30.38 -27.33 -23.99
C GLN A 765 31.87 -27.69 -24.00
N LEU A 766 32.21 -28.69 -24.82
CA LEU A 766 33.56 -29.06 -25.21
C LEU A 766 33.70 -28.93 -26.73
N MET A 767 34.68 -28.14 -27.17
CA MET A 767 35.08 -28.05 -28.58
C MET A 767 36.60 -28.22 -28.69
N ASP A 768 37.05 -29.35 -29.24
CA ASP A 768 38.46 -29.56 -29.58
C ASP A 768 38.60 -29.77 -31.10
N ARG A 769 39.16 -28.75 -31.76
CA ARG A 769 39.35 -28.77 -33.22
C ARG A 769 40.57 -29.57 -33.68
N ASN A 770 41.48 -29.87 -32.74
CA ASN A 770 42.77 -30.47 -33.04
C ASN A 770 42.83 -31.96 -32.67
N ILE A 771 41.78 -32.50 -32.06
CA ILE A 771 41.72 -33.93 -31.74
C ILE A 771 41.49 -34.74 -33.02
N GLU A 772 42.47 -35.59 -33.34
CA GLU A 772 42.34 -36.60 -34.38
C GLU A 772 41.93 -37.92 -33.73
N LEU A 773 40.73 -38.39 -34.07
CA LEU A 773 40.20 -39.67 -33.60
C LEU A 773 40.32 -40.72 -34.71
N TYR A 774 40.51 -41.98 -34.32
CA TYR A 774 40.57 -43.08 -35.27
C TYR A 774 39.19 -43.32 -35.90
N TYR A 775 39.13 -43.88 -37.11
CA TYR A 775 37.86 -44.31 -37.69
C TYR A 775 37.33 -45.57 -36.96
N SER A 776 36.52 -45.38 -35.91
CA SER A 776 35.89 -46.45 -35.11
C SER A 776 34.86 -45.87 -34.13
N GLU A 777 34.21 -46.74 -33.36
CA GLU A 777 33.49 -46.40 -32.13
C GLU A 777 34.43 -45.83 -31.07
N HIS A 778 33.94 -44.79 -30.40
CA HIS A 778 34.55 -44.08 -29.28
C HIS A 778 33.52 -43.93 -28.16
N GLU A 779 34.00 -43.73 -26.94
CA GLU A 779 33.16 -43.42 -25.79
C GLU A 779 33.55 -42.06 -25.24
N ILE A 780 32.56 -41.37 -24.69
CA ILE A 780 32.75 -40.14 -23.94
C ILE A 780 32.18 -40.36 -22.54
N VAL A 781 33.06 -40.23 -21.55
CA VAL A 781 32.71 -40.38 -20.13
C VAL A 781 32.89 -39.03 -19.47
N ILE A 782 31.80 -38.46 -18.98
CA ILE A 782 31.83 -37.23 -18.19
C ILE A 782 31.63 -37.59 -16.73
N TYR A 783 32.52 -37.15 -15.86
CA TYR A 783 32.48 -37.49 -14.45
C TYR A 783 33.02 -36.35 -13.58
N GLN A 784 32.69 -36.41 -12.30
CA GLN A 784 33.26 -35.54 -11.26
C GLN A 784 34.14 -36.36 -10.33
N LEU A 785 35.26 -35.80 -9.91
CA LEU A 785 36.11 -36.40 -8.88
C LEU A 785 35.56 -36.00 -7.51
N VAL A 786 35.27 -36.98 -6.67
CA VAL A 786 34.88 -36.75 -5.28
C VAL A 786 36.10 -37.06 -4.42
N GLU A 787 36.64 -36.04 -3.75
CA GLU A 787 37.68 -36.23 -2.73
C GLU A 787 37.03 -36.71 -1.43
N ASP A 788 37.56 -37.80 -0.86
CA ASP A 788 37.13 -38.27 0.45
C ASP A 788 37.77 -37.39 1.54
N ASP A 789 36.97 -36.46 2.08
CA ASP A 789 37.39 -35.43 3.05
C ASP A 789 38.08 -35.98 4.32
N PHE A 790 38.00 -37.30 4.59
CA PHE A 790 38.42 -37.86 5.87
C PHE A 790 39.73 -38.68 5.87
N PHE A 791 40.20 -39.23 4.74
CA PHE A 791 41.36 -40.15 4.76
C PHE A 791 42.38 -40.03 3.62
N GLY A 792 42.26 -39.08 2.68
CA GLY A 792 43.23 -38.95 1.59
C GLY A 792 43.41 -40.22 0.75
N GLY A 793 42.35 -41.03 0.67
CA GLY A 793 42.24 -42.24 -0.14
C GLY A 793 41.77 -41.93 -1.57
N ASP A 794 41.87 -42.93 -2.43
CA ASP A 794 41.64 -42.86 -3.88
C ASP A 794 40.42 -42.01 -4.28
N THR A 795 40.63 -41.05 -5.18
CA THR A 795 39.58 -40.20 -5.74
C THR A 795 38.54 -41.05 -6.47
N GLU A 796 37.29 -41.04 -5.99
CA GLU A 796 36.22 -41.81 -6.62
C GLU A 796 35.64 -41.04 -7.81
N LYS A 797 35.48 -41.73 -8.95
CA LYS A 797 34.87 -41.16 -10.16
C LYS A 797 33.36 -41.26 -10.09
N ASN A 798 32.67 -40.16 -9.85
CA ASN A 798 31.21 -40.08 -9.99
C ASN A 798 30.84 -39.84 -11.46
N VAL A 799 30.47 -40.91 -12.18
CA VAL A 799 30.14 -40.84 -13.61
C VAL A 799 28.77 -40.21 -13.83
N LEU A 800 28.75 -39.08 -14.54
CA LEU A 800 27.55 -38.30 -14.86
C LEU A 800 26.96 -38.70 -16.22
N VAL A 801 27.82 -38.98 -17.21
CA VAL A 801 27.44 -39.42 -18.56
C VAL A 801 28.41 -40.48 -19.04
N HIS A 802 27.90 -41.50 -19.70
CA HIS A 802 28.68 -42.48 -20.46
C HIS A 802 27.94 -42.77 -21.75
N GLU A 803 28.45 -42.24 -22.85
CA GLU A 803 27.83 -42.38 -24.17
C GLU A 803 28.84 -42.86 -25.21
N THR A 804 28.32 -43.55 -26.23
CA THR A 804 29.14 -44.04 -27.35
C THR A 804 28.84 -43.24 -28.61
N PHE A 805 29.86 -42.90 -29.38
CA PHE A 805 29.73 -42.17 -30.64
C PHE A 805 30.69 -42.71 -31.69
N ILE A 806 30.32 -42.55 -32.96
CA ILE A 806 31.08 -43.08 -34.10
C ILE A 806 31.89 -41.98 -34.75
N VAL A 807 33.15 -42.28 -35.03
CA VAL A 807 34.03 -41.46 -35.85
C VAL A 807 34.17 -42.12 -37.22
N GLY A 808 33.71 -41.44 -38.26
CA GLY A 808 33.70 -41.92 -39.63
C GLY A 808 32.32 -42.43 -40.07
N ASP A 809 32.29 -43.18 -41.17
CA ASP A 809 31.05 -43.71 -41.74
C ASP A 809 30.50 -44.87 -40.89
N PRO A 810 29.27 -44.77 -40.33
CA PRO A 810 28.70 -45.80 -39.46
C PRO A 810 28.65 -47.19 -40.08
N ILE A 811 28.36 -47.29 -41.38
CA ILE A 811 28.28 -48.58 -42.07
C ILE A 811 29.66 -49.21 -42.16
N ILE A 812 30.67 -48.43 -42.56
CA ILE A 812 32.04 -48.93 -42.68
C ILE A 812 32.57 -49.33 -41.30
N VAL A 813 32.28 -48.53 -40.28
CA VAL A 813 32.74 -48.78 -38.90
C VAL A 813 32.09 -50.02 -38.29
N TYR A 814 30.78 -50.22 -38.45
CA TYR A 814 30.12 -51.42 -37.94
C TYR A 814 30.53 -52.68 -38.71
N THR A 815 30.69 -52.57 -40.03
CA THR A 815 30.96 -53.75 -40.86
C THR A 815 32.42 -54.18 -40.83
N LYS A 816 33.42 -53.30 -40.64
CA LYS A 816 34.87 -53.63 -40.56
C LYS A 816 35.37 -54.71 -41.54
N ASN A 817 34.83 -54.76 -42.77
CA ASN A 817 35.05 -55.85 -43.75
C ASN A 817 34.70 -57.27 -43.26
N LYS A 818 33.91 -57.40 -42.20
CA LYS A 818 33.31 -58.66 -41.76
C LYS A 818 32.31 -59.14 -42.79
N LEU A 819 32.10 -60.45 -42.78
CA LEU A 819 31.08 -61.10 -43.60
C LEU A 819 29.71 -60.79 -43.01
N LEU A 820 28.82 -60.25 -43.82
CA LEU A 820 27.41 -60.05 -43.46
C LEU A 820 26.59 -61.19 -44.03
N LYS A 821 25.77 -61.84 -43.21
CA LYS A 821 24.87 -62.91 -43.63
C LYS A 821 23.46 -62.37 -43.79
N GLY A 822 22.86 -62.58 -44.96
CA GLY A 822 21.44 -62.32 -45.15
C GLY A 822 20.58 -63.29 -44.38
N THR A 823 19.70 -62.74 -43.54
CA THR A 823 18.72 -63.49 -42.75
C THR A 823 17.34 -63.39 -43.38
N PHE A 824 16.96 -62.21 -43.88
CA PHE A 824 15.69 -61.99 -44.54
C PHE A 824 15.80 -61.06 -45.76
N CYS A 825 14.93 -61.27 -46.73
CA CYS A 825 14.64 -60.29 -47.77
C CYS A 825 13.18 -59.80 -47.63
N ILE A 826 12.94 -58.58 -48.07
CA ILE A 826 11.64 -57.93 -48.05
C ILE A 826 11.23 -57.70 -49.50
N SER A 827 9.99 -58.07 -49.83
CA SER A 827 9.38 -57.91 -51.15
C SER A 827 7.92 -57.53 -50.97
N ASP A 828 7.49 -56.38 -51.48
CA ASP A 828 6.12 -55.85 -51.34
C ASP A 828 5.61 -55.89 -49.88
N GLU A 829 6.48 -55.48 -48.93
CA GLU A 829 6.27 -55.50 -47.47
C GLU A 829 6.28 -56.89 -46.78
N ASP A 830 6.25 -57.99 -47.53
CA ASP A 830 6.37 -59.34 -47.00
C ASP A 830 7.84 -59.72 -46.70
N LYS A 831 8.05 -60.40 -45.58
CA LYS A 831 9.38 -60.80 -45.09
C LYS A 831 9.64 -62.29 -45.35
N TYR A 832 10.69 -62.59 -46.13
CA TYR A 832 11.06 -63.95 -46.52
C TYR A 832 12.46 -64.33 -46.02
N GLU A 833 12.62 -65.55 -45.51
CA GLU A 833 13.92 -66.02 -44.99
C GLU A 833 14.93 -66.28 -46.13
N LEU A 834 16.12 -65.69 -46.02
CA LEU A 834 17.22 -65.91 -46.96
C LEU A 834 18.09 -67.08 -46.51
N SER A 835 18.41 -67.97 -47.44
CA SER A 835 19.41 -69.00 -47.24
C SER A 835 20.61 -68.73 -48.12
N ASN A 836 21.81 -68.79 -47.52
CA ASN A 836 23.08 -68.81 -48.25
C ASN A 836 23.38 -67.52 -49.07
N PHE A 837 23.00 -66.34 -48.60
CA PHE A 837 23.38 -65.05 -49.18
C PHE A 837 24.26 -64.28 -48.21
N TYR A 838 25.38 -63.72 -48.70
CA TYR A 838 26.32 -62.97 -47.89
C TYR A 838 26.85 -61.76 -48.64
N LEU A 839 27.16 -60.69 -47.91
CA LEU A 839 27.89 -59.52 -48.41
C LEU A 839 29.24 -59.40 -47.70
N LYS A 840 30.26 -58.98 -48.43
CA LYS A 840 31.57 -58.62 -47.90
C LYS A 840 32.16 -57.41 -48.63
N ASP A 841 33.26 -56.89 -48.09
CA ASP A 841 34.02 -55.79 -48.71
C ASP A 841 33.18 -54.53 -49.00
N ILE A 842 32.33 -54.13 -48.04
CA ILE A 842 31.48 -52.93 -48.18
C ILE A 842 32.36 -51.68 -48.22
N LYS A 843 32.24 -50.89 -49.29
CA LYS A 843 33.02 -49.68 -49.52
C LYS A 843 32.13 -48.56 -50.02
N PHE A 844 32.36 -47.33 -49.56
CA PHE A 844 31.65 -46.16 -50.05
C PHE A 844 32.32 -45.58 -51.30
N SER A 845 31.56 -45.43 -52.39
CA SER A 845 32.05 -44.81 -53.63
C SER A 845 31.78 -43.31 -53.65
N LYS A 846 32.78 -42.52 -53.23
CA LYS A 846 32.68 -41.04 -53.16
C LYS A 846 32.24 -40.38 -54.48
N ARG A 847 32.57 -40.95 -55.64
CA ARG A 847 32.18 -40.40 -56.95
C ARG A 847 30.72 -40.62 -57.32
N ARG A 848 30.08 -41.64 -56.75
CA ARG A 848 28.72 -42.04 -57.13
C ARG A 848 27.70 -41.92 -55.99
N GLY A 849 28.14 -41.69 -54.75
CA GLY A 849 27.26 -41.39 -53.61
C GLY A 849 26.53 -42.60 -53.03
N PHE A 850 26.96 -43.82 -53.33
CA PHE A 850 26.39 -45.06 -52.82
C PHE A 850 27.45 -46.06 -52.33
N TYR A 851 27.03 -47.03 -51.52
CA TYR A 851 27.89 -48.11 -51.05
C TYR A 851 27.91 -49.25 -52.08
N GLN A 852 29.05 -49.91 -52.16
CA GLN A 852 29.27 -51.08 -53.00
C GLN A 852 29.67 -52.24 -52.11
N ALA A 853 29.06 -53.40 -52.34
CA ALA A 853 29.35 -54.63 -51.61
C ALA A 853 29.62 -55.77 -52.60
N THR A 854 30.46 -56.71 -52.20
CA THR A 854 30.67 -57.96 -52.94
C THR A 854 29.75 -59.02 -52.36
N GLY A 855 28.73 -59.43 -53.11
CA GLY A 855 27.88 -60.52 -52.69
C GLY A 855 28.43 -61.88 -53.09
N MET A 856 28.15 -62.86 -52.24
CA MET A 856 28.62 -64.23 -52.37
C MET A 856 27.65 -65.23 -51.71
N TYR A 857 27.89 -66.51 -52.00
CA TYR A 857 27.22 -67.65 -51.38
C TYR A 857 28.21 -68.80 -51.23
N PHE A 858 27.95 -69.74 -50.31
CA PHE A 858 28.78 -70.92 -50.15
C PHE A 858 28.27 -72.07 -51.00
N ILE A 859 29.16 -72.75 -51.73
CA ILE A 859 28.85 -73.99 -52.44
C ILE A 859 29.60 -75.12 -51.75
N ARG A 860 28.94 -76.26 -51.52
CA ARG A 860 29.61 -77.49 -51.09
C ARG A 860 30.18 -78.22 -52.29
N ASP A 861 31.49 -78.48 -52.26
CA ASP A 861 32.12 -79.37 -53.23
C ASP A 861 31.54 -80.79 -53.11
N ARG A 862 31.06 -81.32 -54.24
CA ARG A 862 30.43 -82.65 -54.32
C ARG A 862 31.35 -83.79 -53.88
N TYR A 863 32.67 -83.61 -53.98
CA TYR A 863 33.65 -84.66 -53.68
C TYR A 863 34.32 -84.49 -52.31
N THR A 864 34.57 -83.25 -51.89
CA THR A 864 35.29 -82.98 -50.63
C THR A 864 34.37 -82.58 -49.46
N LYS A 865 33.09 -82.31 -49.71
CA LYS A 865 32.11 -81.75 -48.75
C LYS A 865 32.54 -80.44 -48.07
N LYS A 866 33.67 -79.84 -48.46
CA LYS A 866 34.12 -78.54 -47.96
C LYS A 866 33.31 -77.43 -48.64
N GLU A 867 32.95 -76.43 -47.85
CA GLU A 867 32.31 -75.21 -48.34
C GLU A 867 33.36 -74.31 -48.99
N ARG A 868 33.08 -73.86 -50.21
CA ARG A 868 33.89 -72.89 -50.95
C ARG A 868 33.07 -71.63 -51.22
N GLU A 869 33.71 -70.47 -51.15
CA GLU A 869 33.09 -69.20 -51.53
C GLU A 869 32.83 -69.17 -53.03
N TRP A 870 31.64 -68.71 -53.41
CA TRP A 870 31.27 -68.46 -54.80
C TRP A 870 30.66 -67.07 -54.91
N TYR A 871 31.11 -66.31 -55.90
CA TYR A 871 30.70 -64.92 -56.07
C TYR A 871 29.64 -64.80 -57.16
N PHE A 872 28.76 -63.81 -57.01
CA PHE A 872 27.85 -63.38 -58.06
C PHE A 872 28.62 -62.56 -59.11
N THR A 873 29.53 -63.19 -59.85
CA THR A 873 30.50 -62.51 -60.75
C THR A 873 29.84 -61.57 -61.77
N ASP A 874 28.65 -61.93 -62.25
CA ASP A 874 27.95 -61.14 -63.28
C ASP A 874 27.16 -59.98 -62.68
N LEU A 875 26.86 -60.01 -61.38
CA LEU A 875 26.04 -59.02 -60.68
C LEU A 875 26.85 -58.11 -59.75
N ASN A 876 28.05 -58.56 -59.35
CA ASN A 876 28.95 -57.79 -58.50
C ASN A 876 29.59 -56.60 -59.26
N PRO A 877 29.86 -55.48 -58.57
CA PRO A 877 29.52 -55.20 -57.17
C PRO A 877 28.03 -54.87 -57.01
N PHE A 878 27.40 -55.37 -55.95
CA PHE A 878 26.06 -54.92 -55.56
C PHE A 878 26.11 -53.48 -55.08
N LEU A 879 25.13 -52.68 -55.49
CA LEU A 879 24.91 -51.34 -54.97
C LEU A 879 23.99 -51.46 -53.76
N VAL A 880 24.45 -50.99 -52.61
CA VAL A 880 23.69 -51.05 -51.36
C VAL A 880 23.43 -49.65 -50.85
N LYS A 881 22.21 -49.43 -50.36
CA LYS A 881 21.79 -48.18 -49.74
C LYS A 881 21.17 -48.50 -48.39
N PRO A 882 21.69 -47.93 -47.29
CA PRO A 882 21.16 -48.23 -45.96
C PRO A 882 19.72 -47.76 -45.82
N ILE A 883 18.90 -48.62 -45.22
CA ILE A 883 17.55 -48.30 -44.72
C ILE A 883 17.58 -48.21 -43.20
N TYR A 884 18.24 -49.18 -42.54
CA TYR A 884 18.40 -49.22 -41.09
C TYR A 884 19.80 -49.73 -40.73
N ILE A 885 20.44 -49.07 -39.76
CA ILE A 885 21.78 -49.42 -39.29
C ILE A 885 21.70 -49.61 -37.77
N GLY A 886 21.80 -50.86 -37.30
CA GLY A 886 21.95 -51.20 -35.89
C GLY A 886 23.20 -52.05 -35.64
N MET A 887 23.64 -52.18 -34.39
CA MET A 887 24.89 -52.85 -34.03
C MET A 887 24.98 -54.32 -34.49
N ASP A 888 23.87 -55.06 -34.44
CA ASP A 888 23.83 -56.49 -34.82
C ASP A 888 23.05 -56.75 -36.12
N LYS A 889 22.26 -55.77 -36.58
CA LYS A 889 21.32 -55.91 -37.69
C LYS A 889 21.40 -54.71 -38.62
N LEU A 890 21.62 -54.97 -39.90
CA LEU A 890 21.75 -53.98 -40.96
C LEU A 890 20.70 -54.26 -42.04
N THR A 891 19.97 -53.25 -42.48
CA THR A 891 19.00 -53.38 -43.57
C THR A 891 19.41 -52.49 -44.73
N PHE A 892 19.52 -53.08 -45.91
CA PHE A 892 19.92 -52.37 -47.12
C PHE A 892 18.89 -52.57 -48.23
N GLU A 893 18.58 -51.50 -48.95
CA GLU A 893 18.10 -51.57 -50.33
C GLU A 893 19.27 -52.06 -51.19
N ILE A 894 19.05 -53.08 -52.03
CA ILE A 894 20.13 -53.72 -52.79
C ILE A 894 19.73 -53.96 -54.24
N VAL A 895 20.60 -53.52 -55.14
CA VAL A 895 20.50 -53.75 -56.60
C VAL A 895 21.85 -54.23 -57.14
N ASP A 896 21.85 -54.81 -58.33
CA ASP A 896 23.08 -55.25 -58.99
C ASP A 896 23.95 -54.08 -59.50
N LYS A 897 25.08 -54.40 -60.12
CA LYS A 897 26.03 -53.41 -60.66
C LYS A 897 25.44 -52.47 -61.72
N ASP A 898 24.39 -52.89 -62.42
CA ASP A 898 23.73 -52.18 -63.52
C ASP A 898 22.48 -51.43 -63.02
N GLY A 899 22.06 -51.66 -61.78
CA GLY A 899 20.93 -51.01 -61.12
C GLY A 899 19.64 -51.83 -61.15
N ASP A 900 19.71 -53.08 -61.59
CA ASP A 900 18.56 -53.97 -61.67
C ASP A 900 18.30 -54.67 -60.32
N GLY A 901 17.01 -54.85 -60.01
CA GLY A 901 16.56 -55.50 -58.78
C GLY A 901 16.89 -56.99 -58.73
N LEU A 902 17.14 -57.51 -57.53
CA LEU A 902 17.47 -58.93 -57.34
C LEU A 902 16.20 -59.78 -57.22
N ILE A 903 16.27 -61.04 -57.66
CA ILE A 903 15.15 -61.97 -57.61
C ILE A 903 15.37 -62.99 -56.49
N TYR A 904 14.35 -63.24 -55.67
CA TYR A 904 14.31 -64.27 -54.64
C TYR A 904 13.45 -65.47 -55.07
N ASP A 905 13.95 -66.70 -54.90
CA ASP A 905 13.15 -67.94 -55.07
C ASP A 905 12.55 -68.38 -53.74
N VAL A 906 11.23 -68.29 -53.59
CA VAL A 906 10.52 -68.72 -52.38
C VAL A 906 10.78 -70.19 -52.04
N LYS A 907 11.02 -71.05 -53.04
CA LYS A 907 11.23 -72.49 -52.83
C LYS A 907 12.63 -72.84 -52.33
N THR A 908 13.66 -72.22 -52.92
CA THR A 908 15.07 -72.51 -52.59
C THR A 908 15.65 -71.56 -51.56
N LYS A 909 14.94 -70.45 -51.27
CA LYS A 909 15.38 -69.35 -50.41
C LYS A 909 16.64 -68.64 -50.89
N TYR A 910 16.97 -68.75 -52.18
CA TYR A 910 18.21 -68.22 -52.78
C TYR A 910 17.94 -66.94 -53.59
N VAL A 911 18.98 -66.12 -53.70
CA VAL A 911 19.01 -64.90 -54.50
C VAL A 911 19.54 -65.22 -55.91
N ASN A 912 18.87 -64.69 -56.93
CA ASN A 912 19.11 -64.88 -58.36
C ASN A 912 19.30 -66.36 -58.75
N PRO A 913 18.27 -67.19 -58.50
CA PRO A 913 18.22 -68.59 -58.95
C PRO A 913 18.38 -68.68 -60.47
N ARG A 914 19.00 -69.75 -60.99
CA ARG A 914 18.97 -70.03 -62.44
C ARG A 914 17.51 -70.24 -62.87
N GLU A 915 17.05 -69.48 -63.86
CA GLU A 915 15.68 -69.61 -64.40
C GLU A 915 15.41 -71.04 -64.86
N VAL A 916 14.35 -71.65 -64.31
CA VAL A 916 13.87 -72.95 -64.80
C VAL A 916 12.42 -72.89 -65.28
N GLU A 917 11.62 -71.86 -64.92
CA GLU A 917 10.21 -71.74 -65.35
C GLU A 917 9.66 -70.32 -65.07
N LYS A 918 8.79 -69.77 -65.94
CA LYS A 918 8.15 -68.44 -65.76
C LYS A 918 6.96 -68.52 -64.77
N ASN A 919 7.23 -68.69 -63.47
CA ASN A 919 6.18 -68.72 -62.43
C ASN A 919 6.25 -67.46 -61.54
N ALA A 920 5.32 -66.53 -61.73
CA ALA A 920 5.28 -65.23 -61.04
C ALA A 920 5.04 -65.33 -59.52
N GLU A 921 4.46 -66.43 -59.01
CA GLU A 921 4.27 -66.60 -57.56
C GLU A 921 5.53 -67.13 -56.86
N ARG A 922 6.44 -67.77 -57.61
CA ARG A 922 7.66 -68.40 -57.08
C ARG A 922 8.82 -67.42 -56.93
N TYR A 923 8.90 -66.43 -57.83
CA TYR A 923 9.99 -65.47 -57.88
C TYR A 923 9.51 -64.10 -57.41
N LYS A 924 10.17 -63.56 -56.40
CA LYS A 924 9.84 -62.27 -55.78
C LYS A 924 10.97 -61.27 -56.02
N LEU A 925 10.65 -60.00 -56.28
CA LEU A 925 11.65 -58.95 -56.41
C LEU A 925 12.09 -58.51 -55.02
N ILE A 926 13.40 -58.44 -54.76
CA ILE A 926 13.95 -58.02 -53.48
C ILE A 926 13.99 -56.50 -53.45
N ASP A 927 13.24 -55.90 -52.53
CA ASP A 927 13.29 -54.46 -52.26
C ASP A 927 14.38 -54.14 -51.24
N ALA A 928 14.48 -54.96 -50.19
CA ALA A 928 15.47 -54.80 -49.14
C ALA A 928 15.95 -56.13 -48.58
N VAL A 929 17.15 -56.12 -48.00
CA VAL A 929 17.75 -57.29 -47.33
C VAL A 929 18.15 -56.91 -45.92
N GLU A 930 17.70 -57.72 -44.96
CA GLU A 930 18.20 -57.74 -43.59
C GLU A 930 19.42 -58.67 -43.48
N LEU A 931 20.51 -58.13 -42.96
CA LEU A 931 21.78 -58.80 -42.77
C LEU A 931 22.19 -58.76 -41.29
N GLU A 932 22.86 -59.81 -40.84
CA GLU A 932 23.52 -59.89 -39.54
C GLU A 932 25.04 -59.97 -39.72
N ILE A 933 25.79 -59.35 -38.81
CA ILE A 933 27.25 -59.41 -38.81
C ILE A 933 27.68 -60.80 -38.31
N VAL A 934 28.37 -61.57 -39.14
CA VAL A 934 28.94 -62.86 -38.72
C VAL A 934 30.14 -62.58 -37.79
N LYS A 935 30.05 -63.08 -36.55
CA LYS A 935 31.08 -62.87 -35.51
C LYS A 935 32.38 -63.59 -35.81
#